data_AF-A0A8J6DJN5-F1
#
_entry.id   AF-A0A8J6DJN5-F1
#
_cell.length_a   1.000
_cell.length_b   1.000
_cell.length_c   1.000
_cell.angle_alpha   90.00
_cell.angle_beta   90.00
_cell.angle_gamma   90.00
#
_symmetry.space_group_name_H-M   'P 1'
#
loop_
_entity.id
_entity.type
_entity.pdbx_description
1 polymer ?
#
loop_
_entity_poly.entity_id
_entity_poly.type
_entity_poly.pdbx_seq_one_letter_code
_entity_poly.pdbx_strand_id
1 'polypeptide(L)'
;TVPLAPPGPFPTGPFQKTGAASTLQVTAAPLLAHSASNHERLGLPPLGPPGGAERGVSLGSRAAAARHFPPVGVTPRGCAACPPGPPLGGTPHPRPRPPRSPAAPARQAPPDAGGWTLPGCRALPPKSLPDPAAGRAPTRRPAPRRPRPQRWSRGARPGGGTAAGPGLREDGGPCGRTPCGARAPMPRRLRSWPRCWPPPRPWPRPRTWCAWTRPARCGPCGPSGEAPASDRHDLGWDQQLNLAYVGAVPHGGIQQVRTHWLLDLVSARGAAGQGLSYNFTLLDRYLDLLKENQLVPGFELMGSPSGRFTDFEDKQQVFEWKELVSLLARRYIGRYGLAHVSKWNFETWNEPDHGDFDNVTMTLQGFLNYYDACSEGLRAASPALRLGGPGDAFHPPPCSPLSWGLLAHCLHGTNFFTGEVGVRLDYIALHKKGAGSSIYILEQELAAVQQIQRLFPQFRDTPIYNDEADPLVGWALPQPWRTDVTYAAMVVKVIAQHQNQLVANTSASVRYELLSNDNAFLSYHPHPFSQRTLTARFQVNNTRPPHVQLLRKPVLTAMGLLALLDGEQLWAQVSQAGAVLDSNHTVGVLASAHRAVGPADAWRAAVLVYASDDTRAHANRSAALVLHLHGVPPGPGLVYVTLYMDNRLCSPHAEWQRLSRPVFPSAEQFRRMRAAEDPVASAPRPFPRDGRLTLHSLLPLPSLLLVHVTRLRALPLTHGQLLLVWSDDSVGARCLWTYEIQFSPDGVAYRPLSRKPSTFNLFVFSPDSKVVSGCYRVRAKDYWARLGPFSRPLRHPEGAPHEC
;
A
#
# COMPACT_ATOMS: atom_id res chain seq x y z
N THR A 1 -63.33 -8.36 44.65
CA THR A 1 -63.45 -9.04 45.96
C THR A 1 -62.18 -9.80 46.26
N VAL A 2 -61.79 -9.80 47.53
CA VAL A 2 -60.50 -10.21 48.16
C VAL A 2 -60.88 -10.65 49.59
N PRO A 3 -60.17 -11.52 50.36
CA PRO A 3 -58.87 -12.18 50.15
C PRO A 3 -58.89 -13.73 50.29
N LEU A 4 -57.72 -14.38 50.29
CA LEU A 4 -57.28 -15.12 51.49
C LEU A 4 -55.74 -15.27 51.57
N ALA A 5 -55.16 -14.71 52.64
CA ALA A 5 -53.76 -14.79 53.13
C ALA A 5 -53.69 -13.98 54.46
N PRO A 6 -52.61 -14.00 55.29
CA PRO A 6 -51.37 -14.79 55.27
C PRO A 6 -51.29 -15.70 56.54
N PRO A 7 -50.16 -16.03 57.24
CA PRO A 7 -48.98 -15.22 57.61
C PRO A 7 -47.61 -15.71 57.05
N GLY A 8 -46.55 -14.92 57.25
CA GLY A 8 -45.13 -15.27 56.98
C GLY A 8 -44.33 -15.52 58.29
N PRO A 9 -43.00 -15.19 58.40
CA PRO A 9 -42.15 -14.50 57.40
C PRO A 9 -40.66 -14.94 57.27
N PHE A 10 -40.03 -14.59 56.13
CA PHE A 10 -38.57 -14.33 55.91
C PHE A 10 -37.53 -15.48 56.14
N PRO A 11 -36.23 -15.36 55.70
CA PRO A 11 -35.50 -14.21 55.15
C PRO A 11 -35.01 -14.35 53.68
N THR A 12 -34.24 -13.35 53.21
CA THR A 12 -33.77 -13.16 51.82
C THR A 12 -32.26 -13.41 51.64
N GLY A 13 -31.86 -13.78 50.41
CA GLY A 13 -30.44 -13.92 50.01
C GLY A 13 -30.27 -13.98 48.47
N PRO A 14 -29.21 -13.41 47.87
CA PRO A 14 -29.14 -13.19 46.43
C PRO A 14 -28.48 -14.34 45.62
N PHE A 15 -29.07 -14.70 44.48
CA PHE A 15 -28.44 -15.55 43.47
C PHE A 15 -27.37 -14.78 42.67
N GLN A 16 -26.10 -15.15 42.81
CA GLN A 16 -25.03 -14.67 41.92
C GLN A 16 -25.12 -15.35 40.55
N LYS A 17 -25.24 -14.57 39.47
CA LYS A 17 -24.95 -15.04 38.10
C LYS A 17 -23.49 -14.77 37.76
N THR A 18 -22.63 -15.76 37.91
CA THR A 18 -21.22 -15.71 37.50
C THR A 18 -21.08 -15.77 35.97
N GLY A 19 -21.32 -14.64 35.30
CA GLY A 19 -21.00 -14.47 33.88
C GLY A 19 -19.49 -14.38 33.67
N ALA A 20 -18.84 -15.50 33.32
CA ALA A 20 -17.40 -15.54 33.08
C ALA A 20 -17.02 -14.79 31.80
N ALA A 21 -16.68 -13.50 31.93
CA ALA A 21 -16.18 -12.68 30.82
C ALA A 21 -14.76 -13.16 30.41
N SER A 22 -14.68 -13.95 29.34
CA SER A 22 -13.43 -14.52 28.83
C SER A 22 -12.50 -13.44 28.28
N THR A 23 -11.59 -13.00 29.15
CA THR A 23 -10.63 -11.92 28.87
C THR A 23 -9.58 -12.35 27.84
N LEU A 24 -9.28 -11.46 26.91
CA LEU A 24 -8.19 -11.59 25.93
C LEU A 24 -6.92 -10.97 26.50
N GLN A 25 -5.83 -11.72 26.52
CA GLN A 25 -4.50 -11.23 26.85
C GLN A 25 -3.67 -11.06 25.58
N VAL A 26 -3.04 -9.91 25.43
CA VAL A 26 -2.04 -9.64 24.39
C VAL A 26 -0.72 -9.32 25.10
N THR A 27 0.34 -10.08 24.82
CA THR A 27 1.68 -9.81 25.36
C THR A 27 2.60 -9.36 24.23
N ALA A 28 3.48 -8.39 24.47
CA ALA A 28 4.51 -7.97 23.51
C ALA A 28 5.85 -7.67 24.21
N ALA A 29 6.98 -8.02 23.59
CA ALA A 29 8.31 -7.86 24.17
C ALA A 29 9.45 -7.66 23.15
N PRO A 30 10.42 -6.76 23.40
CA PRO A 30 11.72 -6.72 22.73
C PRO A 30 12.60 -7.92 23.10
N LEU A 31 13.18 -8.57 22.08
CA LEU A 31 14.16 -9.64 22.26
C LEU A 31 15.53 -9.06 22.64
N LEU A 32 15.82 -9.02 23.94
CA LEU A 32 17.16 -8.72 24.45
C LEU A 32 18.05 -9.97 24.36
N ALA A 33 19.00 -9.96 23.43
CA ALA A 33 20.04 -10.98 23.35
C ALA A 33 21.09 -10.76 24.45
N HIS A 34 20.87 -11.32 25.64
CA HIS A 34 21.88 -11.41 26.70
C HIS A 34 22.44 -12.82 26.82
N SER A 35 23.68 -12.99 26.35
CA SER A 35 24.51 -14.15 26.68
C SER A 35 25.01 -14.03 28.12
N ALA A 36 24.35 -14.69 29.06
CA ALA A 36 24.89 -14.91 30.39
C ALA A 36 26.02 -15.95 30.31
N SER A 37 27.27 -15.49 30.23
CA SER A 37 28.46 -16.35 30.19
C SER A 37 29.08 -16.47 31.58
N ASN A 38 29.05 -17.68 32.16
CA ASN A 38 29.95 -18.06 33.25
C ASN A 38 31.24 -18.67 32.68
N HIS A 39 32.36 -18.42 33.36
CA HIS A 39 33.65 -19.08 33.16
C HIS A 39 33.60 -20.56 33.62
N GLU A 40 34.58 -21.46 33.36
CA GLU A 40 36.00 -21.33 32.99
C GLU A 40 36.43 -22.56 32.13
N ARG A 41 37.30 -22.44 31.10
CA ARG A 41 38.74 -22.87 31.01
C ARG A 41 39.13 -24.22 31.68
N LEU A 42 40.10 -25.01 31.21
CA LEU A 42 40.92 -25.12 29.96
C LEU A 42 41.64 -26.50 29.98
N GLY A 43 42.12 -27.04 28.84
CA GLY A 43 42.97 -28.25 28.86
C GLY A 43 43.38 -28.85 27.50
N LEU A 44 44.65 -28.67 27.11
CA LEU A 44 45.47 -29.41 26.14
C LEU A 44 46.84 -29.63 26.84
N PRO A 45 47.78 -30.54 26.46
CA PRO A 45 48.19 -30.97 25.10
C PRO A 45 48.52 -32.51 25.07
N PRO A 46 49.56 -33.09 24.40
CA PRO A 46 50.47 -32.68 23.30
C PRO A 46 50.68 -33.72 22.16
N LEU A 47 51.69 -33.48 21.29
CA LEU A 47 52.26 -34.36 20.23
C LEU A 47 51.38 -34.55 18.96
N GLY A 48 51.88 -34.83 17.75
CA GLY A 48 53.24 -34.87 17.18
C GLY A 48 53.21 -35.10 15.63
N PRO A 49 54.26 -34.77 14.84
CA PRO A 49 54.31 -34.85 13.35
C PRO A 49 54.74 -36.27 12.84
N PRO A 50 54.97 -36.60 11.52
CA PRO A 50 55.19 -35.74 10.32
C PRO A 50 54.63 -36.27 8.95
N GLY A 51 55.11 -35.69 7.83
CA GLY A 51 54.94 -36.15 6.41
C GLY A 51 53.72 -35.54 5.71
N GLY A 52 53.68 -35.20 4.41
CA GLY A 52 54.47 -35.50 3.19
C GLY A 52 53.46 -35.67 2.02
N ALA A 53 53.70 -35.39 0.74
CA ALA A 53 54.88 -34.91 0.00
C ALA A 53 54.44 -34.09 -1.25
N GLU A 54 55.39 -33.80 -2.16
CA GLU A 54 55.27 -32.84 -3.28
C GLU A 54 54.55 -33.36 -4.55
N ARG A 55 54.12 -32.43 -5.43
CA ARG A 55 54.65 -32.22 -6.81
C ARG A 55 54.01 -31.01 -7.52
N GLY A 56 54.64 -30.51 -8.58
CA GLY A 56 54.23 -29.30 -9.33
C GLY A 56 54.61 -29.35 -10.82
N VAL A 57 55.02 -28.21 -11.40
CA VAL A 57 55.39 -27.98 -12.84
C VAL A 57 54.19 -27.70 -13.78
N SER A 58 54.42 -27.05 -14.93
CA SER A 58 54.24 -25.60 -15.17
C SER A 58 54.51 -25.20 -16.66
N LEU A 59 53.88 -24.11 -17.15
CA LEU A 59 54.17 -23.38 -18.43
C LEU A 59 53.90 -24.16 -19.75
N GLY A 60 53.63 -23.55 -20.93
CA GLY A 60 53.22 -22.15 -21.22
C GLY A 60 53.27 -21.70 -22.72
N SER A 61 52.25 -20.93 -23.16
CA SER A 61 52.30 -19.79 -24.13
C SER A 61 52.45 -19.92 -25.68
N ARG A 62 51.85 -18.92 -26.41
CA ARG A 62 52.04 -18.46 -27.83
C ARG A 62 51.43 -19.28 -29.01
N ALA A 63 51.11 -18.74 -30.22
CA ALA A 63 50.70 -17.37 -30.67
C ALA A 63 50.26 -17.27 -32.19
N ALA A 64 49.27 -16.38 -32.48
CA ALA A 64 49.18 -15.39 -33.60
C ALA A 64 48.97 -15.73 -35.13
N ALA A 65 48.63 -14.64 -35.90
CA ALA A 65 48.42 -14.42 -37.36
C ALA A 65 47.06 -14.86 -37.99
N ALA A 66 46.31 -14.14 -38.87
CA ALA A 66 46.30 -12.78 -39.53
C ALA A 66 46.67 -12.66 -41.05
N ARG A 67 45.75 -12.12 -41.90
CA ARG A 67 45.97 -11.45 -43.24
C ARG A 67 44.67 -10.85 -43.88
N HIS A 68 44.73 -10.31 -45.12
CA HIS A 68 44.27 -8.93 -45.48
C HIS A 68 43.43 -8.74 -46.78
N PHE A 69 43.03 -7.46 -47.04
CA PHE A 69 42.30 -6.81 -48.17
C PHE A 69 43.11 -6.75 -49.53
N PRO A 70 42.70 -6.15 -50.71
CA PRO A 70 41.98 -4.85 -50.93
C PRO A 70 41.08 -4.71 -52.26
N PRO A 71 40.96 -3.59 -53.06
CA PRO A 71 39.61 -2.97 -53.35
C PRO A 71 39.28 -2.37 -54.77
N VAL A 72 38.02 -1.90 -54.99
CA VAL A 72 37.49 -1.04 -56.12
C VAL A 72 36.23 -0.26 -55.62
N GLY A 73 35.75 0.90 -56.13
CA GLY A 73 36.31 1.96 -57.00
C GLY A 73 35.29 2.81 -57.83
N VAL A 74 35.38 4.16 -57.79
CA VAL A 74 34.94 5.19 -58.80
C VAL A 74 33.42 5.59 -58.93
N THR A 75 33.15 6.80 -59.47
CA THR A 75 31.88 7.57 -59.66
C THR A 75 31.90 8.33 -61.03
N PRO A 76 30.96 9.22 -61.49
CA PRO A 76 29.51 9.46 -61.29
C PRO A 76 28.71 9.63 -62.65
N ARG A 77 27.53 10.31 -62.67
CA ARG A 77 26.66 10.74 -63.81
C ARG A 77 25.70 9.65 -64.41
N GLY A 78 24.56 9.95 -65.06
CA GLY A 78 23.81 11.23 -65.21
C GLY A 78 22.60 11.19 -66.20
N CYS A 79 21.64 12.11 -66.02
CA CYS A 79 20.63 12.73 -66.94
C CYS A 79 19.89 11.96 -68.09
N ALA A 80 18.54 11.93 -68.04
CA ALA A 80 17.55 12.11 -69.14
C ALA A 80 16.11 11.87 -68.60
N ALA A 81 14.97 12.43 -69.09
CA ALA A 81 14.66 13.62 -69.89
C ALA A 81 13.14 14.00 -69.70
N CYS A 82 12.65 15.11 -70.29
CA CYS A 82 11.26 15.62 -70.19
C CYS A 82 10.74 16.04 -71.60
N PRO A 83 9.57 16.70 -71.76
CA PRO A 83 8.17 16.47 -71.31
C PRO A 83 7.28 16.09 -72.55
N PRO A 84 5.98 16.49 -72.81
CA PRO A 84 5.25 17.76 -72.55
C PRO A 84 3.87 17.65 -71.81
N GLY A 85 3.25 18.80 -71.50
CA GLY A 85 1.82 18.95 -71.09
C GLY A 85 1.02 19.66 -72.21
N PRO A 86 0.00 20.54 -71.96
CA PRO A 86 -0.70 20.97 -70.71
C PRO A 86 -2.27 20.96 -70.96
N PRO A 87 -3.18 21.88 -70.52
CA PRO A 87 -3.21 22.91 -69.44
C PRO A 87 -4.54 23.04 -68.60
N LEU A 88 -4.58 24.03 -67.68
CA LEU A 88 -5.73 24.67 -66.97
C LEU A 88 -6.57 23.82 -65.97
N GLY A 89 -7.12 24.34 -64.86
CA GLY A 89 -6.96 25.66 -64.21
C GLY A 89 -8.04 25.92 -63.11
N GLY A 90 -7.83 26.87 -62.18
CA GLY A 90 -8.91 27.44 -61.32
C GLY A 90 -8.69 27.51 -59.80
N THR A 91 -8.76 28.73 -59.24
CA THR A 91 -8.86 29.12 -57.80
C THR A 91 -10.22 29.86 -57.59
N PRO A 92 -10.85 30.00 -56.38
CA PRO A 92 -10.23 30.59 -55.17
C PRO A 92 -10.82 30.19 -53.77
N HIS A 93 -10.35 30.89 -52.71
CA HIS A 93 -10.85 30.87 -51.33
C HIS A 93 -12.21 31.56 -51.11
N PRO A 94 -12.87 31.30 -49.95
CA PRO A 94 -13.50 32.37 -49.16
C PRO A 94 -13.04 32.44 -47.67
N ARG A 95 -13.54 33.45 -46.93
CA ARG A 95 -13.20 33.80 -45.52
C ARG A 95 -14.47 33.83 -44.60
N PRO A 96 -14.33 33.91 -43.25
CA PRO A 96 -15.41 33.60 -42.27
C PRO A 96 -16.02 34.81 -41.52
N ARG A 97 -17.19 34.60 -40.84
CA ARG A 97 -17.80 35.35 -39.68
C ARG A 97 -19.30 34.93 -39.51
N PRO A 98 -20.08 35.37 -38.48
CA PRO A 98 -19.80 35.77 -37.07
C PRO A 98 -20.73 35.06 -36.03
N PRO A 99 -20.64 35.32 -34.70
CA PRO A 99 -21.45 34.64 -33.65
C PRO A 99 -22.63 35.46 -33.09
N ARG A 100 -23.49 34.85 -32.23
CA ARG A 100 -24.43 35.55 -31.32
C ARG A 100 -24.93 34.70 -30.13
N SER A 101 -25.41 35.39 -29.09
CA SER A 101 -26.06 34.87 -27.86
C SER A 101 -27.06 35.96 -27.36
N PRO A 102 -27.66 35.84 -26.16
CA PRO A 102 -28.67 34.87 -25.72
C PRO A 102 -30.03 35.56 -25.42
N ALA A 103 -31.08 34.79 -25.06
CA ALA A 103 -32.35 35.36 -24.59
C ALA A 103 -33.11 34.45 -23.59
N ALA A 104 -33.80 35.09 -22.64
CA ALA A 104 -34.76 34.55 -21.67
C ALA A 104 -35.54 35.76 -21.06
N PRO A 105 -36.60 35.60 -20.24
CA PRO A 105 -37.34 34.39 -19.86
C PRO A 105 -38.87 34.48 -20.13
N ALA A 106 -39.62 33.43 -19.81
CA ALA A 106 -41.07 33.51 -19.58
C ALA A 106 -41.50 32.57 -18.43
N ARG A 107 -42.56 32.93 -17.70
CA ARG A 107 -43.18 32.12 -16.63
C ARG A 107 -44.56 31.62 -17.09
N GLN A 108 -44.95 30.41 -16.70
CA GLN A 108 -46.29 30.10 -16.17
C GLN A 108 -46.30 28.73 -15.46
N ALA A 109 -47.44 28.40 -14.83
CA ALA A 109 -47.60 27.31 -13.85
C ALA A 109 -48.48 26.16 -14.41
N PRO A 110 -48.69 25.03 -13.68
CA PRO A 110 -49.19 23.77 -14.25
C PRO A 110 -50.72 23.70 -14.39
N PRO A 111 -51.22 22.61 -15.00
CA PRO A 111 -52.11 21.73 -14.24
C PRO A 111 -51.77 20.22 -14.35
N ASP A 112 -52.47 19.40 -13.56
CA ASP A 112 -52.29 17.95 -13.39
C ASP A 112 -53.10 17.07 -14.37
N ALA A 113 -52.89 15.74 -14.24
CA ALA A 113 -53.85 14.66 -14.51
C ALA A 113 -54.10 14.15 -15.96
N GLY A 114 -53.22 13.26 -16.43
CA GLY A 114 -53.57 11.84 -16.71
C GLY A 114 -54.24 11.43 -18.04
N GLY A 115 -53.62 10.46 -18.76
CA GLY A 115 -54.33 9.64 -19.76
C GLY A 115 -53.48 8.91 -20.82
N TRP A 116 -53.60 7.56 -20.86
CA TRP A 116 -53.56 6.68 -22.05
C TRP A 116 -52.29 6.52 -22.94
N THR A 117 -51.51 5.48 -22.62
CA THR A 117 -51.07 4.34 -23.50
C THR A 117 -50.81 4.55 -25.01
N LEU A 118 -49.65 4.19 -25.57
CA LEU A 118 -49.26 2.87 -26.15
C LEU A 118 -47.89 3.03 -26.90
N PRO A 119 -47.24 2.00 -27.49
CA PRO A 119 -47.19 0.56 -27.20
C PRO A 119 -45.74 0.07 -26.87
N GLY A 120 -45.56 -1.18 -26.43
CA GLY A 120 -44.26 -1.68 -25.92
C GLY A 120 -43.43 -2.57 -26.87
N CYS A 121 -42.32 -3.10 -26.34
CA CYS A 121 -41.64 -4.30 -26.87
C CYS A 121 -41.07 -5.16 -25.72
N ARG A 122 -40.68 -6.41 -26.02
CA ARG A 122 -40.57 -7.51 -25.04
C ARG A 122 -39.30 -7.50 -24.16
N ALA A 123 -39.46 -8.02 -22.94
CA ALA A 123 -38.38 -8.55 -22.10
C ALA A 123 -38.75 -9.96 -21.59
N LEU A 124 -37.75 -10.80 -21.28
CA LEU A 124 -37.94 -12.18 -20.78
C LEU A 124 -37.72 -12.26 -19.25
N PRO A 125 -38.45 -13.15 -18.52
CA PRO A 125 -38.41 -13.20 -17.06
C PRO A 125 -37.26 -14.07 -16.49
N PRO A 126 -36.82 -13.80 -15.25
CA PRO A 126 -35.77 -14.56 -14.57
C PRO A 126 -36.27 -15.89 -13.98
N LYS A 127 -35.35 -16.85 -13.76
CA LYS A 127 -35.62 -18.10 -13.00
C LYS A 127 -35.36 -17.90 -11.51
N SER A 128 -36.23 -18.48 -10.68
CA SER A 128 -36.17 -18.44 -9.21
C SER A 128 -35.49 -19.67 -8.59
N LEU A 129 -34.98 -19.50 -7.37
CA LEU A 129 -34.51 -20.58 -6.48
C LEU A 129 -35.67 -21.07 -5.57
N PRO A 130 -35.77 -22.38 -5.28
CA PRO A 130 -36.73 -22.93 -4.31
C PRO A 130 -36.07 -23.54 -3.06
N ASP A 131 -36.72 -23.40 -1.91
CA ASP A 131 -36.50 -24.11 -0.62
C ASP A 131 -37.73 -23.81 0.29
N PRO A 132 -38.09 -24.57 1.36
CA PRO A 132 -37.54 -25.84 1.84
C PRO A 132 -38.56 -26.95 2.25
N ALA A 133 -38.00 -28.12 2.58
CA ALA A 133 -38.40 -29.08 3.63
C ALA A 133 -39.70 -29.95 3.55
N ALA A 134 -39.52 -31.21 3.11
CA ALA A 134 -40.24 -32.42 3.58
C ALA A 134 -39.41 -33.71 3.31
N GLY A 135 -39.55 -34.85 4.01
CA GLY A 135 -40.31 -35.09 5.25
C GLY A 135 -40.68 -36.56 5.60
N ARG A 136 -39.78 -37.56 5.52
CA ARG A 136 -40.06 -38.97 5.97
C ARG A 136 -38.85 -39.70 6.61
N ALA A 137 -39.12 -40.85 7.24
CA ALA A 137 -38.29 -41.51 8.28
C ALA A 137 -37.35 -42.65 7.77
N PRO A 138 -36.43 -43.22 8.60
CA PRO A 138 -35.19 -43.85 8.12
C PRO A 138 -35.15 -45.40 8.05
N THR A 139 -34.13 -45.93 7.36
CA THR A 139 -33.72 -47.35 7.35
C THR A 139 -32.25 -47.54 7.80
N ARG A 140 -31.76 -48.80 7.90
CA ARG A 140 -30.61 -49.19 8.74
C ARG A 140 -29.23 -49.25 8.04
N ARG A 141 -28.17 -49.22 8.88
CA ARG A 141 -26.72 -49.39 8.58
C ARG A 141 -26.36 -50.73 7.91
N PRO A 142 -25.18 -50.83 7.25
CA PRO A 142 -23.97 -51.36 7.94
C PRO A 142 -22.84 -50.33 8.15
N ALA A 143 -21.69 -50.74 8.73
CA ALA A 143 -20.56 -49.86 9.04
C ALA A 143 -19.18 -50.54 8.90
N PRO A 144 -18.10 -49.79 8.57
CA PRO A 144 -16.70 -50.26 8.60
C PRO A 144 -15.98 -49.94 9.93
N ARG A 145 -14.76 -50.49 10.11
CA ARG A 145 -14.04 -50.61 11.40
C ARG A 145 -12.94 -49.54 11.63
N ARG A 146 -12.53 -49.36 12.89
CA ARG A 146 -11.26 -48.71 13.31
C ARG A 146 -10.25 -49.76 13.84
N PRO A 147 -8.93 -49.55 13.68
CA PRO A 147 -7.90 -50.16 14.51
C PRO A 147 -7.68 -49.41 15.85
N ARG A 148 -6.95 -50.01 16.79
CA ARG A 148 -6.45 -49.41 18.05
C ARG A 148 -4.95 -49.77 18.26
N PRO A 149 -4.21 -49.06 19.13
CA PRO A 149 -2.74 -49.14 19.21
C PRO A 149 -2.20 -50.21 20.18
N GLN A 150 -0.90 -50.50 20.08
CA GLN A 150 -0.10 -51.23 21.08
C GLN A 150 0.87 -50.28 21.85
N ARG A 151 1.60 -50.79 22.85
CA ARG A 151 2.21 -50.02 23.97
C ARG A 151 3.37 -50.80 24.63
N TRP A 152 4.12 -50.16 25.54
CA TRP A 152 5.17 -50.66 26.50
C TRP A 152 6.65 -50.54 26.02
N SER A 153 7.68 -50.34 26.86
CA SER A 153 7.78 -49.74 28.23
C SER A 153 9.24 -49.64 28.79
N ARG A 154 9.56 -48.59 29.60
CA ARG A 154 10.71 -48.45 30.57
C ARG A 154 12.15 -48.46 29.95
N GLY A 155 13.24 -47.87 30.49
CA GLY A 155 13.57 -46.99 31.66
C GLY A 155 14.79 -46.07 31.30
N ALA A 156 15.74 -45.58 32.12
CA ALA A 156 15.98 -45.48 33.58
C ALA A 156 17.10 -44.41 33.89
N ARG A 157 17.68 -44.36 35.11
CA ARG A 157 18.82 -43.52 35.64
C ARG A 157 19.44 -44.21 36.91
N PRO A 158 20.56 -43.80 37.58
CA PRO A 158 21.29 -42.49 37.67
C PRO A 158 22.76 -42.60 37.16
N GLY A 159 23.91 -42.08 37.67
CA GLY A 159 24.36 -41.21 38.82
C GLY A 159 25.78 -41.61 39.32
N GLY A 160 26.66 -40.80 39.94
CA GLY A 160 26.76 -39.34 40.20
C GLY A 160 27.84 -38.96 41.27
N GLY A 161 28.57 -37.82 41.12
CA GLY A 161 29.69 -37.34 42.00
C GLY A 161 31.10 -37.70 41.48
N THR A 162 32.28 -37.19 41.91
CA THR A 162 32.78 -36.10 42.82
C THR A 162 34.34 -36.15 42.81
N ALA A 163 35.22 -35.18 43.12
CA ALA A 163 35.22 -33.72 43.35
C ALA A 163 36.70 -33.19 43.50
N ALA A 164 36.90 -31.92 43.91
CA ALA A 164 38.12 -31.28 44.49
C ALA A 164 39.28 -30.69 43.60
N GLY A 165 39.88 -29.61 44.11
CA GLY A 165 41.22 -29.03 43.82
C GLY A 165 41.94 -28.76 45.18
N PRO A 166 42.81 -27.74 45.39
CA PRO A 166 43.30 -26.66 44.52
C PRO A 166 44.83 -26.33 44.65
N GLY A 167 45.32 -25.21 44.05
CA GLY A 167 46.57 -24.51 44.43
C GLY A 167 47.79 -24.69 43.50
N LEU A 168 48.80 -23.80 43.46
CA LEU A 168 49.07 -22.50 44.11
C LEU A 168 50.16 -21.69 43.34
N ARG A 169 50.12 -20.34 43.43
CA ARG A 169 51.25 -19.35 43.44
C ARG A 169 52.14 -19.16 42.17
N GLU A 170 52.29 -17.93 41.66
CA GLU A 170 53.41 -16.94 41.82
C GLU A 170 54.57 -17.18 40.80
N ASP A 171 55.36 -16.21 40.29
CA ASP A 171 55.46 -14.76 40.54
C ASP A 171 56.04 -13.98 39.32
N GLY A 172 56.13 -12.64 39.38
CA GLY A 172 57.16 -11.85 38.64
C GLY A 172 56.75 -10.98 37.44
N GLY A 173 57.16 -9.70 37.46
CA GLY A 173 57.31 -8.79 36.30
C GLY A 173 58.78 -8.35 36.14
N PRO A 174 59.13 -7.11 35.69
CA PRO A 174 58.32 -6.02 35.13
C PRO A 174 58.95 -5.34 33.87
N CYS A 175 58.55 -4.10 33.55
CA CYS A 175 59.12 -3.18 32.53
C CYS A 175 58.92 -3.54 31.03
N GLY A 176 58.79 -2.58 30.09
CA GLY A 176 58.61 -1.13 30.20
C GLY A 176 58.73 -0.39 28.85
N ARG A 177 58.33 0.90 28.82
CA ARG A 177 58.47 1.91 27.72
C ARG A 177 57.52 1.83 26.50
N THR A 178 56.87 2.97 26.25
CA THR A 178 56.36 3.51 24.96
C THR A 178 57.53 4.15 24.16
N PRO A 179 57.41 4.61 22.86
CA PRO A 179 56.20 5.09 22.17
C PRO A 179 56.06 4.81 20.64
N CYS A 180 55.00 5.38 20.04
CA CYS A 180 54.82 5.82 18.64
C CYS A 180 55.27 4.94 17.44
N GLY A 181 54.34 4.61 16.52
CA GLY A 181 54.71 4.13 15.17
C GLY A 181 53.53 3.70 14.29
N ALA A 182 53.46 4.23 13.06
CA ALA A 182 52.32 4.15 12.13
C ALA A 182 51.99 2.76 11.50
N ARG A 183 50.72 2.62 11.08
CA ARG A 183 50.18 1.75 9.99
C ARG A 183 50.49 0.23 10.00
N ALA A 184 49.46 -0.58 10.27
CA ALA A 184 49.45 -2.02 10.00
C ALA A 184 48.68 -2.39 8.69
N PRO A 185 49.02 -3.48 7.99
CA PRO A 185 48.39 -3.91 6.73
C PRO A 185 47.23 -4.92 6.89
N MET A 186 46.57 -5.28 5.78
CA MET A 186 45.51 -6.30 5.73
C MET A 186 45.99 -7.74 6.03
N PRO A 187 45.22 -8.56 6.76
CA PRO A 187 45.41 -10.02 6.84
C PRO A 187 44.63 -10.79 5.74
N ARG A 188 45.16 -11.94 5.31
CA ARG A 188 44.45 -12.93 4.48
C ARG A 188 43.70 -13.97 5.35
N ARG A 189 42.82 -14.75 4.71
CA ARG A 189 41.82 -15.67 5.32
C ARG A 189 42.42 -16.98 5.88
N LEU A 190 41.58 -17.69 6.66
CA LEU A 190 41.40 -19.16 6.89
C LEU A 190 41.15 -19.42 8.40
N ARG A 191 40.25 -20.29 8.90
CA ARG A 191 39.24 -21.22 8.33
C ARG A 191 37.96 -21.28 9.20
N SER A 192 36.86 -21.74 8.57
CA SER A 192 35.58 -22.26 9.10
C SER A 192 35.36 -22.44 10.62
N TRP A 193 34.24 -21.89 11.11
CA TRP A 193 33.43 -22.40 12.23
C TRP A 193 31.98 -22.69 11.72
N PRO A 194 31.15 -23.50 12.41
CA PRO A 194 29.89 -24.00 11.86
C PRO A 194 28.85 -22.91 11.59
N ARG A 195 27.90 -23.21 10.70
CA ARG A 195 26.94 -22.26 10.13
C ARG A 195 26.19 -21.48 11.20
N CYS A 196 26.46 -20.17 11.29
CA CYS A 196 25.56 -19.23 11.94
C CYS A 196 24.17 -19.29 11.29
N TRP A 197 23.14 -19.03 12.08
CA TRP A 197 21.78 -18.80 11.57
C TRP A 197 21.80 -17.65 10.55
N PRO A 198 20.95 -17.69 9.51
CA PRO A 198 20.81 -16.54 8.62
C PRO A 198 20.40 -15.31 9.46
N PRO A 199 20.89 -14.10 9.14
CA PRO A 199 20.40 -12.89 9.79
C PRO A 199 18.88 -12.81 9.60
N PRO A 200 18.11 -12.34 10.60
CA PRO A 200 16.69 -12.13 10.42
C PRO A 200 16.49 -11.23 9.19
N ARG A 201 15.60 -11.64 8.27
CA ARG A 201 15.30 -10.82 7.07
C ARG A 201 14.91 -9.43 7.57
N PRO A 202 15.57 -8.34 7.11
CA PRO A 202 15.20 -7.01 7.55
C PRO A 202 13.75 -6.79 7.17
N TRP A 203 12.95 -6.31 8.13
CA TRP A 203 11.54 -6.01 7.96
C TRP A 203 11.34 -5.20 6.68
N PRO A 204 10.69 -5.77 5.63
CA PRO A 204 10.07 -4.91 4.66
C PRO A 204 9.07 -4.08 5.48
N ARG A 205 9.26 -2.76 5.51
CA ARG A 205 8.21 -1.88 6.10
C ARG A 205 6.88 -2.32 5.48
N PRO A 206 5.76 -2.31 6.24
CA PRO A 206 4.44 -2.40 5.65
C PRO A 206 4.24 -1.14 4.81
N ARG A 207 4.79 -1.18 3.60
CA ARG A 207 4.56 -0.21 2.54
C ARG A 207 3.15 -0.53 2.12
N THR A 208 2.20 0.14 2.74
CA THR A 208 0.82 0.09 2.31
C THR A 208 0.72 0.93 1.06
N TRP A 209 0.70 0.25 -0.07
CA TRP A 209 0.48 0.88 -1.36
C TRP A 209 -1.01 0.99 -1.61
N CYS A 210 -1.42 1.93 -2.45
CA CYS A 210 -2.79 2.00 -2.93
C CYS A 210 -2.79 1.88 -4.44
N ALA A 211 -3.78 1.19 -4.97
CA ALA A 211 -4.10 1.23 -6.38
C ALA A 211 -5.24 2.24 -6.62
N TRP A 212 -5.23 2.77 -7.84
CA TRP A 212 -6.35 3.45 -8.42
C TRP A 212 -6.61 2.89 -9.83
N THR A 213 -7.40 1.83 -9.83
CA THR A 213 -7.94 1.20 -11.03
C THR A 213 -8.95 2.14 -11.69
N ARG A 214 -8.74 2.55 -12.95
CA ARG A 214 -9.83 3.20 -13.70
C ARG A 214 -10.83 2.11 -14.12
N PRO A 215 -12.15 2.35 -14.00
CA PRO A 215 -13.09 1.64 -14.86
C PRO A 215 -12.80 2.03 -16.32
N ALA A 216 -12.67 1.06 -17.23
CA ALA A 216 -12.72 1.37 -18.65
C ALA A 216 -14.01 2.13 -18.97
N ARG A 217 -13.86 3.21 -19.75
CA ARG A 217 -14.90 4.15 -20.18
C ARG A 217 -15.98 4.46 -19.12
N CYS A 218 -15.74 5.48 -18.31
CA CYS A 218 -16.87 6.29 -17.85
C CYS A 218 -17.68 6.75 -19.08
N GLY A 219 -18.95 6.34 -19.18
CA GLY A 219 -19.79 6.65 -20.34
C GLY A 219 -19.90 8.16 -20.62
N PRO A 220 -20.19 8.56 -21.87
CA PRO A 220 -20.01 9.93 -22.35
C PRO A 220 -20.77 10.95 -21.52
N CYS A 221 -20.03 11.68 -20.67
CA CYS A 221 -20.54 12.77 -19.84
C CYS A 221 -20.29 14.12 -20.53
N GLY A 222 -20.90 14.28 -21.71
CA GLY A 222 -20.85 15.50 -22.52
C GLY A 222 -21.82 15.41 -23.71
N PRO A 223 -22.35 16.54 -24.20
CA PRO A 223 -23.25 16.56 -25.36
C PRO A 223 -22.53 16.34 -26.71
N SER A 224 -21.20 16.36 -26.72
CA SER A 224 -20.36 15.94 -27.84
C SER A 224 -19.91 14.48 -27.63
N GLY A 225 -20.04 13.65 -28.67
CA GLY A 225 -19.63 12.24 -28.66
C GLY A 225 -18.11 12.02 -28.72
N GLU A 226 -17.34 12.81 -27.98
CA GLU A 226 -15.90 12.63 -27.79
C GLU A 226 -15.64 11.40 -26.89
N ALA A 227 -14.49 10.76 -27.04
CA ALA A 227 -14.03 9.78 -26.06
C ALA A 227 -13.93 10.44 -24.67
N PRO A 228 -14.23 9.73 -23.56
CA PRO A 228 -14.18 10.31 -22.22
C PRO A 228 -12.76 10.81 -21.93
N ALA A 229 -12.61 12.13 -21.91
CA ALA A 229 -11.33 12.82 -21.79
C ALA A 229 -10.66 12.49 -20.44
N SER A 230 -9.74 11.54 -20.48
CA SER A 230 -9.14 10.86 -19.33
C SER A 230 -8.32 11.82 -18.46
N ASP A 231 -7.76 12.86 -19.08
CA ASP A 231 -7.10 14.00 -18.46
C ASP A 231 -8.05 14.88 -17.61
N ARG A 232 -9.32 15.04 -18.00
CA ARG A 232 -10.31 15.81 -17.22
C ARG A 232 -10.63 15.16 -15.88
N HIS A 233 -10.44 13.84 -15.77
CA HIS A 233 -10.53 13.12 -14.50
C HIS A 233 -9.23 13.27 -13.69
N ASP A 234 -8.08 12.92 -14.28
CA ASP A 234 -6.82 12.76 -13.55
C ASP A 234 -6.13 14.07 -13.17
N LEU A 235 -6.27 15.07 -14.04
CA LEU A 235 -5.77 16.43 -13.80
C LEU A 235 -6.86 17.33 -13.21
N GLY A 236 -8.07 16.79 -13.02
CA GLY A 236 -9.21 17.47 -12.42
C GLY A 236 -8.98 17.81 -10.94
N TRP A 237 -9.63 18.88 -10.48
CA TRP A 237 -9.47 19.38 -9.11
C TRP A 237 -9.79 18.32 -8.04
N ASP A 238 -10.82 17.50 -8.27
CA ASP A 238 -11.18 16.36 -7.43
C ASP A 238 -9.98 15.42 -7.18
N GLN A 239 -9.20 15.11 -8.21
CA GLN A 239 -8.08 14.16 -8.12
C GLN A 239 -6.82 14.83 -7.55
N GLN A 240 -6.62 16.13 -7.79
CA GLN A 240 -5.58 16.92 -7.09
C GLN A 240 -5.84 16.92 -5.57
N LEU A 241 -7.09 17.16 -5.14
CA LEU A 241 -7.49 17.03 -3.74
C LEU A 241 -7.29 15.59 -3.23
N ASN A 242 -7.65 14.58 -4.02
CA ASN A 242 -7.59 13.18 -3.59
C ASN A 242 -6.14 12.71 -3.39
N LEU A 243 -5.24 13.02 -4.31
CA LEU A 243 -3.82 12.72 -4.20
C LEU A 243 -3.14 13.48 -3.05
N ALA A 244 -3.60 14.71 -2.74
CA ALA A 244 -3.22 15.41 -1.52
C ALA A 244 -3.64 14.68 -0.24
N TYR A 245 -4.84 14.09 -0.20
CA TYR A 245 -5.27 13.25 0.93
C TYR A 245 -4.49 11.92 1.03
N VAL A 246 -4.02 11.36 -0.10
CA VAL A 246 -3.19 10.14 -0.15
C VAL A 246 -1.76 10.44 0.32
N GLY A 247 -1.11 11.48 -0.21
CA GLY A 247 0.24 11.90 0.18
C GLY A 247 0.34 12.44 1.61
N ALA A 248 -0.78 12.89 2.19
CA ALA A 248 -0.83 13.38 3.56
C ALA A 248 -0.79 12.28 4.66
N VAL A 249 -0.71 10.99 4.30
CA VAL A 249 -0.49 9.91 5.27
C VAL A 249 0.96 10.01 5.79
N PRO A 250 1.17 10.21 7.10
CA PRO A 250 2.48 10.58 7.65
C PRO A 250 3.56 9.52 7.41
N HIS A 251 4.83 9.94 7.41
CA HIS A 251 6.01 9.08 7.32
C HIS A 251 6.10 8.25 6.02
N GLY A 252 5.44 8.69 4.94
CA GLY A 252 5.30 7.93 3.70
C GLY A 252 4.49 6.65 3.92
N GLY A 253 3.34 6.75 4.59
CA GLY A 253 2.45 5.60 4.87
C GLY A 253 1.68 5.10 3.66
N ILE A 254 1.49 5.95 2.64
CA ILE A 254 1.22 5.52 1.27
C ILE A 254 2.36 6.05 0.39
N GLN A 255 2.85 5.23 -0.54
CA GLN A 255 4.05 5.55 -1.35
C GLN A 255 3.81 5.44 -2.86
N GLN A 256 2.84 4.64 -3.29
CA GLN A 256 2.54 4.38 -4.71
C GLN A 256 1.06 4.58 -4.96
N VAL A 257 0.75 5.05 -6.17
CA VAL A 257 -0.57 4.94 -6.80
C VAL A 257 -0.39 4.14 -8.09
N ARG A 258 -0.85 2.88 -8.12
CA ARG A 258 -1.03 2.12 -9.37
C ARG A 258 -2.14 2.78 -10.19
N THR A 259 -2.01 2.90 -11.50
CA THR A 259 -2.83 3.82 -12.32
C THR A 259 -3.05 3.27 -13.72
N HIS A 260 -4.30 2.88 -13.99
CA HIS A 260 -4.69 2.33 -15.29
C HIS A 260 -4.69 3.41 -16.40
N TRP A 261 -4.48 2.98 -17.64
CA TRP A 261 -4.55 3.82 -18.85
C TRP A 261 -3.63 5.07 -18.81
N LEU A 262 -2.45 4.96 -18.18
CA LEU A 262 -1.45 6.05 -18.16
C LEU A 262 -1.05 6.51 -19.57
N LEU A 263 -1.04 5.61 -20.55
CA LEU A 263 -0.61 5.91 -21.91
C LEU A 263 -1.70 6.62 -22.74
N ASP A 264 -2.95 6.64 -22.28
CA ASP A 264 -3.99 7.49 -22.88
C ASP A 264 -3.80 8.99 -22.56
N LEU A 265 -2.96 9.31 -21.57
CA LEU A 265 -2.48 10.68 -21.31
C LEU A 265 -1.32 11.08 -22.28
N VAL A 266 -0.98 10.21 -23.24
CA VAL A 266 -0.05 10.51 -24.34
C VAL A 266 -0.86 10.58 -25.64
N SER A 267 -0.63 11.63 -26.44
CA SER A 267 -1.20 11.71 -27.78
C SER A 267 -0.15 11.45 -28.85
N ALA A 268 -0.50 10.68 -29.88
CA ALA A 268 0.37 10.33 -31.00
C ALA A 268 0.00 11.10 -32.27
N ARG A 269 1.00 11.49 -33.07
CA ARG A 269 0.83 12.14 -34.38
C ARG A 269 1.89 11.68 -35.35
N GLY A 270 1.51 11.54 -36.62
CA GLY A 270 2.36 11.03 -37.71
C GLY A 270 1.74 9.80 -38.35
N ALA A 271 2.15 9.51 -39.59
CA ALA A 271 1.75 8.31 -40.32
C ALA A 271 2.87 7.26 -40.30
N ALA A 272 2.52 6.00 -40.54
CA ALA A 272 3.49 4.94 -40.81
C ALA A 272 4.50 5.39 -41.89
N GLY A 273 5.78 5.22 -41.64
CA GLY A 273 6.87 5.65 -42.54
C GLY A 273 7.22 7.15 -42.53
N GLN A 274 6.43 8.04 -41.91
CA GLN A 274 6.77 9.46 -41.74
C GLN A 274 7.32 9.81 -40.35
N GLY A 275 7.41 8.82 -39.46
CA GLY A 275 7.87 8.97 -38.08
C GLY A 275 6.73 9.33 -37.13
N LEU A 276 6.67 8.63 -35.99
CA LEU A 276 5.73 8.96 -34.92
C LEU A 276 6.31 10.01 -33.99
N SER A 277 5.45 10.95 -33.61
CA SER A 277 5.71 11.97 -32.61
C SER A 277 4.70 11.83 -31.46
N TYR A 278 5.20 11.87 -30.23
CA TYR A 278 4.39 11.70 -29.02
C TYR A 278 4.39 12.99 -28.19
N ASN A 279 3.19 13.42 -27.79
CA ASN A 279 2.99 14.53 -26.89
C ASN A 279 2.62 14.00 -25.49
N PHE A 280 3.58 14.12 -24.56
CA PHE A 280 3.49 13.63 -23.18
C PHE A 280 2.88 14.63 -22.19
N THR A 281 2.45 15.83 -22.63
CA THR A 281 2.12 16.96 -21.74
C THR A 281 1.11 16.65 -20.62
N LEU A 282 0.14 15.77 -20.87
CA LEU A 282 -0.89 15.41 -19.86
C LEU A 282 -0.34 14.37 -18.86
N LEU A 283 0.44 13.40 -19.35
CA LEU A 283 1.17 12.43 -18.53
C LEU A 283 2.25 13.10 -17.67
N ASP A 284 2.98 14.09 -18.22
CA ASP A 284 3.94 14.91 -17.47
C ASP A 284 3.25 15.54 -16.24
N ARG A 285 2.11 16.21 -16.46
CA ARG A 285 1.32 16.87 -15.39
C ARG A 285 0.81 15.90 -14.33
N TYR A 286 0.42 14.68 -14.72
CA TYR A 286 -0.03 13.67 -13.77
C TYR A 286 1.12 13.15 -12.90
N LEU A 287 2.28 12.87 -13.51
CA LEU A 287 3.47 12.40 -12.80
C LEU A 287 4.09 13.50 -11.93
N ASP A 288 4.01 14.76 -12.35
CA ASP A 288 4.36 15.91 -11.52
C ASP A 288 3.44 16.02 -10.28
N LEU A 289 2.13 15.79 -10.45
CA LEU A 289 1.15 15.82 -9.35
C LEU A 289 1.37 14.69 -8.34
N LEU A 290 1.71 13.47 -8.79
CA LEU A 290 2.17 12.41 -7.89
C LEU A 290 3.46 12.82 -7.17
N LYS A 291 4.42 13.39 -7.91
CA LYS A 291 5.74 13.79 -7.39
C LYS A 291 5.67 14.91 -6.34
N GLU A 292 4.79 15.89 -6.52
CA GLU A 292 4.48 16.96 -5.57
C GLU A 292 3.97 16.39 -4.23
N ASN A 293 3.08 15.40 -4.31
CA ASN A 293 2.53 14.68 -3.17
C ASN A 293 3.45 13.57 -2.62
N GLN A 294 4.73 13.53 -3.04
CA GLN A 294 5.76 12.55 -2.65
C GLN A 294 5.46 11.07 -3.01
N LEU A 295 4.49 10.83 -3.91
CA LEU A 295 4.10 9.52 -4.39
C LEU A 295 4.94 9.09 -5.61
N VAL A 296 4.91 7.79 -5.94
CA VAL A 296 5.38 7.23 -7.22
C VAL A 296 4.24 6.54 -7.98
N PRO A 297 4.29 6.45 -9.31
CA PRO A 297 3.37 5.60 -10.05
C PRO A 297 3.68 4.10 -9.83
N GLY A 298 2.64 3.29 -9.73
CA GLY A 298 2.65 1.95 -10.32
C GLY A 298 2.39 2.17 -11.80
N PHE A 299 3.42 2.01 -12.61
CA PHE A 299 3.45 2.47 -13.98
C PHE A 299 3.05 1.32 -14.91
N GLU A 300 1.76 1.07 -14.98
CA GLU A 300 1.19 0.16 -15.98
C GLU A 300 1.41 0.73 -17.38
N LEU A 301 2.00 -0.07 -18.25
CA LEU A 301 2.20 0.26 -19.66
C LEU A 301 0.90 -0.02 -20.43
N MET A 302 -0.17 0.66 -20.01
CA MET A 302 -1.56 0.43 -20.38
C MET A 302 -2.16 1.62 -21.12
N GLY A 303 -2.92 1.34 -22.19
CA GLY A 303 -3.58 2.33 -23.03
C GLY A 303 -3.06 2.37 -24.47
N SER A 304 -3.73 3.14 -25.33
CA SER A 304 -3.38 3.28 -26.75
C SER A 304 -3.30 4.77 -27.13
N PRO A 305 -2.10 5.38 -27.14
CA PRO A 305 -1.90 6.78 -27.48
C PRO A 305 -2.60 7.23 -28.76
N SER A 306 -3.67 8.01 -28.62
CA SER A 306 -4.57 8.42 -29.72
C SER A 306 -5.11 7.29 -30.60
N GLY A 307 -5.23 6.06 -30.07
CA GLY A 307 -5.66 4.88 -30.83
C GLY A 307 -4.62 4.37 -31.84
N ARG A 308 -3.34 4.77 -31.74
CA ARG A 308 -2.29 4.35 -32.68
C ARG A 308 -2.04 2.84 -32.66
N PHE A 309 -2.16 2.21 -31.50
CA PHE A 309 -1.90 0.80 -31.29
C PHE A 309 -3.23 0.04 -31.23
N THR A 310 -3.39 -0.96 -32.09
CA THR A 310 -4.63 -1.72 -32.30
C THR A 310 -4.38 -3.23 -32.41
N ASP A 311 -3.14 -3.66 -32.61
CA ASP A 311 -2.77 -5.07 -32.77
C ASP A 311 -1.29 -5.25 -32.36
N PHE A 312 -1.01 -6.21 -31.48
CA PHE A 312 0.35 -6.56 -31.05
C PHE A 312 0.92 -7.83 -31.74
N GLU A 313 0.22 -8.42 -32.70
CA GLU A 313 0.83 -9.32 -33.70
C GLU A 313 1.38 -8.53 -34.92
N ASP A 314 0.92 -7.30 -35.16
CA ASP A 314 1.57 -6.36 -36.09
C ASP A 314 2.98 -5.99 -35.60
N LYS A 315 3.98 -6.55 -36.27
CA LYS A 315 5.40 -6.32 -35.97
C LYS A 315 5.78 -4.84 -36.00
N GLN A 316 5.18 -4.01 -36.85
CA GLN A 316 5.49 -2.59 -36.88
C GLN A 316 5.04 -1.92 -35.57
N GLN A 317 3.85 -2.24 -35.08
CA GLN A 317 3.32 -1.72 -33.81
C GLN A 317 4.14 -2.22 -32.61
N VAL A 318 4.61 -3.48 -32.63
CA VAL A 318 5.52 -4.03 -31.61
C VAL A 318 6.85 -3.26 -31.55
N PHE A 319 7.46 -2.94 -32.70
CA PHE A 319 8.66 -2.09 -32.74
C PHE A 319 8.39 -0.64 -32.30
N GLU A 320 7.29 -0.03 -32.75
CA GLU A 320 6.89 1.32 -32.34
C GLU A 320 6.60 1.42 -30.83
N TRP A 321 6.04 0.36 -30.22
CA TRP A 321 5.78 0.29 -28.80
C TRP A 321 7.08 0.25 -27.97
N LYS A 322 8.06 -0.57 -28.39
CA LYS A 322 9.39 -0.58 -27.77
C LYS A 322 10.05 0.80 -27.78
N GLU A 323 9.92 1.55 -28.89
CA GLU A 323 10.46 2.91 -28.97
C GLU A 323 9.65 3.91 -28.13
N LEU A 324 8.33 3.82 -28.07
CA LEU A 324 7.50 4.59 -27.13
C LEU A 324 7.94 4.38 -25.68
N VAL A 325 8.08 3.13 -25.23
CA VAL A 325 8.54 2.78 -23.88
C VAL A 325 9.97 3.30 -23.63
N SER A 326 10.86 3.17 -24.62
CA SER A 326 12.23 3.71 -24.55
C SER A 326 12.26 5.24 -24.38
N LEU A 327 11.45 5.96 -25.18
CA LEU A 327 11.34 7.42 -25.13
C LEU A 327 10.73 7.90 -23.81
N LEU A 328 9.66 7.24 -23.36
CA LEU A 328 8.97 7.53 -22.11
C LEU A 328 9.89 7.34 -20.90
N ALA A 329 10.60 6.22 -20.83
CA ALA A 329 11.52 5.94 -19.73
C ALA A 329 12.72 6.90 -19.73
N ARG A 330 13.32 7.20 -20.90
CA ARG A 330 14.38 8.21 -21.03
C ARG A 330 13.89 9.61 -20.65
N ARG A 331 12.67 10.01 -21.04
CA ARG A 331 12.05 11.29 -20.65
C ARG A 331 11.97 11.44 -19.14
N TYR A 332 11.43 10.45 -18.43
CA TYR A 332 11.25 10.57 -16.98
C TYR A 332 12.52 10.34 -16.18
N ILE A 333 13.49 9.56 -16.70
CA ILE A 333 14.87 9.56 -16.17
C ILE A 333 15.48 10.97 -16.26
N GLY A 334 15.29 11.68 -17.38
CA GLY A 334 15.73 13.07 -17.54
C GLY A 334 14.99 14.06 -16.63
N ARG A 335 13.68 13.87 -16.43
CA ARG A 335 12.83 14.78 -15.63
C ARG A 335 13.00 14.61 -14.12
N TYR A 336 13.16 13.39 -13.62
CA TYR A 336 13.15 13.08 -12.18
C TYR A 336 14.43 12.41 -11.65
N GLY A 337 15.37 12.06 -12.55
CA GLY A 337 16.59 11.34 -12.21
C GLY A 337 16.39 9.83 -12.09
N LEU A 338 17.37 9.04 -12.57
CA LEU A 338 17.31 7.57 -12.56
C LEU A 338 17.02 6.99 -11.16
N ALA A 339 17.62 7.55 -10.11
CA ALA A 339 17.43 7.11 -8.72
C ALA A 339 16.02 7.37 -8.14
N HIS A 340 15.17 8.12 -8.85
CA HIS A 340 13.74 8.20 -8.57
C HIS A 340 12.95 7.19 -9.41
N VAL A 341 13.19 7.14 -10.73
CA VAL A 341 12.44 6.28 -11.67
C VAL A 341 12.72 4.78 -11.44
N SER A 342 13.92 4.39 -10.98
CA SER A 342 14.23 3.01 -10.59
C SER A 342 13.42 2.50 -9.38
N LYS A 343 12.74 3.40 -8.66
CA LYS A 343 11.82 3.05 -7.56
C LYS A 343 10.41 2.74 -8.07
N TRP A 344 10.05 3.16 -9.27
CA TRP A 344 8.75 2.87 -9.86
C TRP A 344 8.65 1.36 -10.11
N ASN A 345 7.44 0.82 -10.06
CA ASN A 345 7.11 -0.51 -10.54
C ASN A 345 6.56 -0.31 -11.95
N PHE A 346 7.27 -0.69 -13.02
CA PHE A 346 6.64 -0.75 -14.35
C PHE A 346 5.94 -2.09 -14.49
N GLU A 347 4.75 -2.07 -15.07
CA GLU A 347 3.79 -3.17 -15.01
C GLU A 347 3.16 -3.39 -16.39
N THR A 348 2.64 -4.60 -16.61
CA THR A 348 1.84 -4.94 -17.78
C THR A 348 0.51 -4.19 -17.82
N TRP A 349 -0.23 -4.36 -18.91
CA TRP A 349 -1.65 -4.06 -18.99
C TRP A 349 -2.40 -4.79 -17.88
N ASN A 350 -3.35 -4.13 -17.23
CA ASN A 350 -4.13 -4.70 -16.11
C ASN A 350 -5.03 -5.87 -16.55
N GLU A 351 -5.12 -6.91 -15.71
CA GLU A 351 -6.04 -8.05 -15.83
C GLU A 351 -6.20 -8.58 -17.28
N PRO A 352 -5.09 -8.99 -17.94
CA PRO A 352 -5.09 -9.40 -19.34
C PRO A 352 -6.00 -10.60 -19.66
N ASP A 353 -6.29 -11.48 -18.70
CA ASP A 353 -7.22 -12.59 -18.91
C ASP A 353 -8.70 -12.19 -18.73
N HIS A 354 -8.96 -10.97 -18.25
CA HIS A 354 -10.31 -10.39 -18.17
C HIS A 354 -10.71 -9.62 -19.45
N GLY A 355 -9.76 -9.36 -20.36
CA GLY A 355 -10.04 -8.89 -21.72
C GLY A 355 -10.30 -7.39 -21.90
N ASP A 356 -9.99 -6.55 -20.89
CA ASP A 356 -10.25 -5.10 -20.92
C ASP A 356 -9.17 -4.33 -21.73
N PHE A 357 -9.16 -4.58 -23.04
CA PHE A 357 -8.19 -4.01 -24.01
C PHE A 357 -8.79 -2.88 -24.87
N ASP A 358 -10.01 -2.45 -24.57
CA ASP A 358 -10.77 -1.42 -25.28
C ASP A 358 -10.93 -1.69 -26.80
N ASN A 359 -10.14 -1.04 -27.67
CA ASN A 359 -10.11 -1.27 -29.12
C ASN A 359 -8.88 -2.08 -29.60
N VAL A 360 -8.07 -2.64 -28.68
CA VAL A 360 -6.80 -3.30 -29.01
C VAL A 360 -6.96 -4.82 -29.10
N THR A 361 -6.51 -5.41 -30.21
CA THR A 361 -6.39 -6.86 -30.38
C THR A 361 -5.19 -7.36 -29.57
N MET A 362 -5.47 -8.03 -28.45
CA MET A 362 -4.45 -8.65 -27.60
C MET A 362 -4.68 -10.17 -27.55
N THR A 363 -4.10 -10.90 -28.48
CA THR A 363 -4.04 -12.37 -28.40
C THR A 363 -2.98 -12.80 -27.38
N LEU A 364 -2.86 -14.11 -27.10
CA LEU A 364 -1.74 -14.62 -26.31
C LEU A 364 -0.39 -14.22 -26.94
N GLN A 365 -0.20 -14.41 -28.25
CA GLN A 365 1.07 -14.05 -28.89
C GLN A 365 1.28 -12.54 -28.92
N GLY A 366 0.22 -11.75 -29.14
CA GLY A 366 0.25 -10.29 -29.02
C GLY A 366 0.71 -9.84 -27.64
N PHE A 367 0.21 -10.45 -26.56
CA PHE A 367 0.59 -10.12 -25.19
C PHE A 367 2.07 -10.44 -24.89
N LEU A 368 2.62 -11.52 -25.46
CA LEU A 368 4.05 -11.85 -25.35
C LEU A 368 4.93 -10.86 -26.13
N ASN A 369 4.53 -10.50 -27.35
CA ASN A 369 5.22 -9.49 -28.17
C ASN A 369 5.21 -8.10 -27.48
N TYR A 370 4.06 -7.71 -26.92
CA TYR A 370 3.88 -6.53 -26.08
C TYR A 370 4.81 -6.56 -24.86
N TYR A 371 4.89 -7.70 -24.15
CA TYR A 371 5.77 -7.84 -22.99
C TYR A 371 7.24 -7.68 -23.36
N ASP A 372 7.68 -8.28 -24.47
CA ASP A 372 9.04 -8.12 -24.97
C ASP A 372 9.36 -6.67 -25.34
N ALA A 373 8.39 -5.95 -25.90
CA ALA A 373 8.55 -4.53 -26.25
C ALA A 373 8.63 -3.64 -25.01
N CYS A 374 7.86 -3.95 -23.95
CA CYS A 374 8.00 -3.33 -22.64
C CYS A 374 9.37 -3.64 -21.99
N SER A 375 9.79 -4.92 -22.02
CA SER A 375 11.07 -5.39 -21.48
C SER A 375 12.26 -4.66 -22.09
N GLU A 376 12.35 -4.70 -23.43
CA GLU A 376 13.47 -4.17 -24.19
C GLU A 376 13.43 -2.65 -24.29
N GLY A 377 12.24 -2.03 -24.27
CA GLY A 377 12.10 -0.58 -24.20
C GLY A 377 12.64 -0.02 -22.88
N LEU A 378 12.31 -0.67 -21.75
CA LEU A 378 12.88 -0.31 -20.45
C LEU A 378 14.39 -0.62 -20.38
N ARG A 379 14.85 -1.77 -20.90
CA ARG A 379 16.28 -2.17 -20.96
C ARG A 379 17.10 -1.15 -21.77
N ALA A 380 16.57 -0.66 -22.89
CA ALA A 380 17.18 0.36 -23.74
C ALA A 380 17.19 1.78 -23.13
N ALA A 381 16.39 2.04 -22.10
CA ALA A 381 16.43 3.28 -21.32
C ALA A 381 17.39 3.17 -20.11
N SER A 382 17.24 2.11 -19.29
CA SER A 382 18.21 1.73 -18.26
C SER A 382 17.91 0.33 -17.70
N PRO A 383 18.91 -0.56 -17.54
CA PRO A 383 18.73 -1.86 -16.89
C PRO A 383 18.41 -1.77 -15.38
N ALA A 384 18.41 -0.57 -14.78
CA ALA A 384 18.04 -0.35 -13.38
C ALA A 384 16.53 -0.04 -13.18
N LEU A 385 15.73 0.03 -14.24
CA LEU A 385 14.27 0.06 -14.14
C LEU A 385 13.74 -1.35 -13.90
N ARG A 386 12.57 -1.51 -13.26
CA ARG A 386 11.98 -2.82 -12.90
C ARG A 386 10.66 -3.04 -13.64
N LEU A 387 10.48 -4.22 -14.24
CA LEU A 387 9.26 -4.65 -14.95
C LEU A 387 8.68 -5.94 -14.35
N GLY A 388 7.37 -5.95 -14.08
CA GLY A 388 6.63 -7.14 -13.67
C GLY A 388 5.25 -7.25 -14.32
N GLY A 389 4.47 -8.22 -13.87
CA GLY A 389 3.14 -8.56 -14.40
C GLY A 389 2.72 -9.97 -13.95
N PRO A 390 1.61 -10.54 -14.44
CA PRO A 390 0.62 -9.96 -15.34
C PRO A 390 -0.36 -8.98 -14.68
N GLY A 391 -0.52 -9.00 -13.35
CA GLY A 391 -1.58 -8.23 -12.68
C GLY A 391 -2.97 -8.83 -12.91
N ASP A 392 -3.11 -10.14 -12.67
CA ASP A 392 -4.37 -10.89 -12.90
C ASP A 392 -4.62 -11.94 -11.80
N ALA A 393 -5.80 -12.52 -11.76
CA ALA A 393 -6.27 -13.46 -10.76
C ALA A 393 -5.55 -14.82 -10.76
N PHE A 394 -4.79 -15.23 -11.80
CA PHE A 394 -4.20 -16.57 -11.92
C PHE A 394 -5.18 -17.70 -11.52
N HIS A 395 -6.29 -17.83 -12.26
CA HIS A 395 -7.16 -18.99 -12.14
C HIS A 395 -6.44 -20.24 -12.69
N PRO A 396 -6.65 -21.45 -12.11
CA PRO A 396 -5.99 -22.65 -12.58
C PRO A 396 -6.18 -22.88 -14.10
N PRO A 397 -5.17 -23.40 -14.82
CA PRO A 397 -5.29 -23.69 -16.24
C PRO A 397 -6.50 -24.57 -16.54
N PRO A 398 -7.26 -24.31 -17.62
CA PRO A 398 -6.92 -23.37 -18.71
C PRO A 398 -7.37 -21.91 -18.50
N CYS A 399 -7.86 -21.51 -17.33
CA CYS A 399 -8.69 -20.30 -17.19
C CYS A 399 -7.98 -18.93 -17.28
N SER A 400 -6.66 -18.84 -17.03
CA SER A 400 -5.88 -17.58 -17.15
C SER A 400 -4.73 -17.75 -18.16
N PRO A 401 -5.02 -17.95 -19.46
CA PRO A 401 -4.03 -18.32 -20.47
C PRO A 401 -2.90 -17.29 -20.68
N LEU A 402 -3.17 -15.99 -20.64
CA LEU A 402 -2.15 -14.94 -20.80
C LEU A 402 -1.25 -14.87 -19.56
N SER A 403 -1.81 -15.02 -18.36
CA SER A 403 -1.04 -15.06 -17.10
C SER A 403 -0.08 -16.25 -17.04
N TRP A 404 -0.56 -17.46 -17.34
CA TRP A 404 0.30 -18.65 -17.35
C TRP A 404 1.26 -18.67 -18.55
N GLY A 405 0.82 -18.14 -19.70
CA GLY A 405 1.63 -18.00 -20.90
C GLY A 405 2.80 -17.04 -20.71
N LEU A 406 2.60 -15.91 -20.02
CA LEU A 406 3.66 -14.95 -19.70
C LEU A 406 4.77 -15.61 -18.85
N LEU A 407 4.41 -16.36 -17.81
CA LEU A 407 5.40 -17.07 -17.00
C LEU A 407 6.17 -18.14 -17.80
N ALA A 408 5.49 -18.84 -18.71
CA ALA A 408 6.15 -19.79 -19.61
C ALA A 408 7.09 -19.10 -20.61
N HIS A 409 6.70 -17.94 -21.15
CA HIS A 409 7.48 -17.13 -22.08
C HIS A 409 8.74 -16.53 -21.43
N CYS A 410 8.61 -15.89 -20.27
CA CYS A 410 9.74 -15.33 -19.54
C CYS A 410 10.80 -16.37 -19.15
N LEU A 411 10.44 -17.66 -19.11
CA LEU A 411 11.35 -18.74 -18.72
C LEU A 411 11.87 -19.60 -19.88
N HIS A 412 11.03 -19.86 -20.90
CA HIS A 412 11.31 -20.80 -21.98
C HIS A 412 10.96 -20.27 -23.39
N GLY A 413 10.31 -19.12 -23.48
CA GLY A 413 9.99 -18.47 -24.75
C GLY A 413 11.22 -17.79 -25.38
N THR A 414 11.05 -17.28 -26.59
CA THR A 414 12.10 -16.58 -27.33
C THR A 414 11.75 -15.10 -27.41
N ASN A 415 12.63 -14.21 -26.94
CA ASN A 415 12.39 -12.78 -27.00
C ASN A 415 12.28 -12.29 -28.46
N PHE A 416 11.20 -11.57 -28.77
CA PHE A 416 10.85 -11.07 -30.10
C PHE A 416 11.97 -10.23 -30.76
N PHE A 417 12.77 -9.49 -29.97
CA PHE A 417 13.78 -8.56 -30.48
C PHE A 417 15.18 -9.14 -30.50
N THR A 418 15.58 -9.90 -29.48
CA THR A 418 16.97 -10.38 -29.33
C THR A 418 17.16 -11.81 -29.80
N GLY A 419 16.10 -12.62 -29.89
CA GLY A 419 16.19 -14.06 -30.11
C GLY A 419 16.78 -14.83 -28.92
N GLU A 420 17.01 -14.17 -27.78
CA GLU A 420 17.44 -14.82 -26.53
C GLU A 420 16.30 -15.71 -25.98
N VAL A 421 16.64 -16.83 -25.35
CA VAL A 421 15.66 -17.71 -24.67
C VAL A 421 15.47 -17.23 -23.23
N GLY A 422 14.23 -17.02 -22.84
CA GLY A 422 13.85 -16.38 -21.59
C GLY A 422 13.85 -14.85 -21.69
N VAL A 423 13.09 -14.21 -20.81
CA VAL A 423 12.89 -12.76 -20.75
C VAL A 423 12.91 -12.34 -19.29
N ARG A 424 13.35 -11.10 -19.01
CA ARG A 424 13.31 -10.54 -17.66
C ARG A 424 11.90 -10.64 -17.05
N LEU A 425 11.83 -10.83 -15.74
CA LEU A 425 10.60 -10.75 -14.95
C LEU A 425 11.00 -10.39 -13.51
N ASP A 426 11.03 -9.09 -13.20
CA ASP A 426 11.64 -8.58 -11.97
C ASP A 426 10.75 -8.80 -10.73
N TYR A 427 9.45 -9.03 -10.94
CA TYR A 427 8.45 -9.47 -9.94
C TYR A 427 7.21 -10.08 -10.64
N ILE A 428 6.39 -10.81 -9.89
CA ILE A 428 5.09 -11.34 -10.33
C ILE A 428 3.95 -10.64 -9.57
N ALA A 429 2.99 -10.07 -10.31
CA ALA A 429 1.80 -9.39 -9.80
C ALA A 429 0.55 -10.27 -10.00
N LEU A 430 -0.26 -10.40 -8.94
CA LEU A 430 -1.47 -11.23 -8.93
C LEU A 430 -2.62 -10.56 -8.15
N HIS A 431 -3.86 -10.75 -8.59
CA HIS A 431 -5.04 -10.12 -7.99
C HIS A 431 -5.85 -11.14 -7.19
N LYS A 432 -5.68 -11.17 -5.85
CA LYS A 432 -6.48 -12.06 -4.98
C LYS A 432 -7.34 -11.24 -4.02
N LYS A 433 -8.66 -11.37 -4.17
CA LYS A 433 -9.69 -10.60 -3.45
C LYS A 433 -10.48 -11.50 -2.50
N GLY A 434 -10.86 -10.99 -1.34
CA GLY A 434 -11.31 -11.77 -0.18
C GLY A 434 -12.75 -12.28 -0.20
N ALA A 435 -13.58 -11.89 -1.17
CA ALA A 435 -15.01 -12.25 -1.23
C ALA A 435 -15.82 -11.98 0.07
N GLY A 436 -15.39 -11.01 0.87
CA GLY A 436 -15.95 -10.66 2.19
C GLY A 436 -15.26 -11.29 3.40
N SER A 437 -14.27 -12.16 3.18
CA SER A 437 -13.37 -12.78 4.16
C SER A 437 -11.97 -12.14 4.11
N SER A 438 -11.28 -12.05 5.24
CA SER A 438 -9.90 -11.54 5.29
C SER A 438 -8.88 -12.61 4.91
N ILE A 439 -8.94 -13.77 5.57
CA ILE A 439 -7.96 -14.85 5.40
C ILE A 439 -8.00 -15.48 3.99
N TYR A 440 -9.16 -15.43 3.33
CA TYR A 440 -9.34 -15.98 1.98
C TYR A 440 -8.49 -15.26 0.92
N ILE A 441 -7.99 -14.05 1.19
CA ILE A 441 -6.96 -13.40 0.35
C ILE A 441 -5.68 -14.26 0.38
N LEU A 442 -5.10 -14.43 1.57
CA LEU A 442 -3.86 -15.15 1.80
C LEU A 442 -3.95 -16.63 1.40
N GLU A 443 -5.09 -17.28 1.61
CA GLU A 443 -5.33 -18.66 1.17
C GLU A 443 -5.25 -18.81 -0.36
N GLN A 444 -5.85 -17.88 -1.11
CA GLN A 444 -5.79 -17.88 -2.58
C GLN A 444 -4.40 -17.49 -3.12
N GLU A 445 -3.71 -16.54 -2.48
CA GLU A 445 -2.33 -16.18 -2.80
C GLU A 445 -1.41 -17.41 -2.64
N LEU A 446 -1.48 -18.08 -1.48
CA LEU A 446 -0.69 -19.27 -1.20
C LEU A 446 -0.97 -20.38 -2.22
N ALA A 447 -2.24 -20.61 -2.58
CA ALA A 447 -2.59 -21.60 -3.60
C ALA A 447 -2.02 -21.26 -4.99
N ALA A 448 -2.11 -20.00 -5.42
CA ALA A 448 -1.58 -19.53 -6.70
C ALA A 448 -0.04 -19.60 -6.73
N VAL A 449 0.64 -19.10 -5.70
CA VAL A 449 2.11 -19.13 -5.61
C VAL A 449 2.63 -20.57 -5.49
N GLN A 450 1.96 -21.46 -4.75
CA GLN A 450 2.30 -22.89 -4.75
C GLN A 450 2.11 -23.55 -6.12
N GLN A 451 1.23 -23.03 -6.98
CA GLN A 451 1.12 -23.50 -8.36
C GLN A 451 2.23 -22.93 -9.25
N ILE A 452 2.52 -21.63 -9.15
CA ILE A 452 3.64 -20.96 -9.83
C ILE A 452 4.97 -21.67 -9.48
N GLN A 453 5.27 -21.89 -8.19
CA GLN A 453 6.52 -22.53 -7.74
C GLN A 453 6.62 -24.03 -8.11
N ARG A 454 5.50 -24.68 -8.49
CA ARG A 454 5.50 -26.06 -9.00
C ARG A 454 5.71 -26.13 -10.52
N LEU A 455 5.15 -25.18 -11.27
CA LEU A 455 5.26 -25.14 -12.74
C LEU A 455 6.54 -24.44 -13.21
N PHE A 456 6.99 -23.43 -12.47
CA PHE A 456 8.13 -22.56 -12.79
C PHE A 456 9.05 -22.42 -11.56
N PRO A 457 9.73 -23.49 -11.13
CA PRO A 457 10.53 -23.49 -9.90
C PRO A 457 11.69 -22.46 -9.91
N GLN A 458 12.11 -21.99 -11.08
CA GLN A 458 13.07 -20.90 -11.25
C GLN A 458 12.58 -19.56 -10.70
N PHE A 459 11.26 -19.30 -10.69
CA PHE A 459 10.67 -18.08 -10.10
C PHE A 459 10.42 -18.17 -8.59
N ARG A 460 10.99 -19.17 -7.90
CA ARG A 460 10.83 -19.35 -6.45
C ARG A 460 11.26 -18.13 -5.62
N ASP A 461 12.34 -17.46 -6.03
CA ASP A 461 12.88 -16.27 -5.36
C ASP A 461 12.51 -14.95 -6.08
N THR A 462 11.60 -15.00 -7.05
CA THR A 462 10.99 -13.81 -7.66
C THR A 462 9.99 -13.17 -6.67
N PRO A 463 10.00 -11.84 -6.48
CA PRO A 463 9.03 -11.17 -5.62
C PRO A 463 7.58 -11.43 -6.06
N ILE A 464 6.69 -11.68 -5.10
CA ILE A 464 5.24 -11.76 -5.30
C ILE A 464 4.58 -10.51 -4.76
N TYR A 465 3.73 -9.90 -5.59
CA TYR A 465 2.91 -8.73 -5.30
C TYR A 465 1.42 -9.12 -5.35
N ASN A 466 0.60 -8.63 -4.42
CA ASN A 466 -0.86 -8.55 -4.61
C ASN A 466 -1.28 -7.08 -4.68
N ASP A 467 -1.35 -6.58 -5.91
CA ASP A 467 -1.50 -5.19 -6.31
C ASP A 467 -2.96 -4.67 -6.26
N GLU A 468 -3.93 -5.58 -6.11
CA GLU A 468 -5.32 -5.27 -5.74
C GLU A 468 -5.91 -6.25 -4.70
N ALA A 469 -5.32 -6.30 -3.50
CA ALA A 469 -5.63 -7.22 -2.39
C ALA A 469 -6.91 -6.86 -1.60
N ASP A 470 -8.04 -6.71 -2.29
CA ASP A 470 -9.25 -6.12 -1.71
C ASP A 470 -10.11 -7.12 -0.90
N PRO A 471 -10.79 -6.69 0.18
CA PRO A 471 -11.82 -7.50 0.84
C PRO A 471 -12.97 -7.97 -0.06
N LEU A 472 -13.33 -7.19 -1.09
CA LEU A 472 -14.41 -7.52 -2.05
C LEU A 472 -14.18 -6.76 -3.35
N VAL A 473 -14.39 -7.45 -4.48
CA VAL A 473 -14.39 -6.91 -5.86
C VAL A 473 -15.46 -5.82 -6.07
N GLY A 474 -15.42 -5.14 -7.21
CA GLY A 474 -16.39 -4.11 -7.59
C GLY A 474 -16.36 -2.91 -6.64
N TRP A 475 -15.37 -2.03 -6.83
CA TRP A 475 -15.12 -0.86 -5.97
C TRP A 475 -16.36 0.04 -5.81
N ALA A 476 -17.13 0.22 -6.89
CA ALA A 476 -18.29 1.11 -6.96
C ALA A 476 -19.54 0.56 -6.26
N LEU A 477 -19.57 -0.73 -5.91
CA LEU A 477 -20.70 -1.36 -5.24
C LEU A 477 -20.90 -0.74 -3.83
N PRO A 478 -22.07 -0.16 -3.52
CA PRO A 478 -22.33 0.39 -2.18
C PRO A 478 -22.39 -0.73 -1.13
N GLN A 479 -21.56 -0.61 -0.10
CA GLN A 479 -21.49 -1.54 1.03
C GLN A 479 -21.44 -0.77 2.35
N PRO A 480 -22.26 -1.09 3.37
CA PRO A 480 -22.24 -0.38 4.65
C PRO A 480 -20.88 -0.43 5.36
N TRP A 481 -20.19 -1.57 5.32
CA TRP A 481 -18.89 -1.74 5.98
C TRP A 481 -17.74 -0.95 5.32
N ARG A 482 -17.87 -0.56 4.04
CA ARG A 482 -16.90 0.31 3.32
C ARG A 482 -16.93 1.77 3.81
N THR A 483 -17.87 2.13 4.68
CA THR A 483 -18.10 3.53 5.12
C THR A 483 -17.25 3.96 6.32
N ASP A 484 -16.82 3.03 7.18
CA ASP A 484 -16.39 3.33 8.55
C ASP A 484 -15.21 2.45 9.03
N VAL A 485 -15.05 2.29 10.35
CA VAL A 485 -13.95 1.53 10.97
C VAL A 485 -14.05 0.02 10.66
N THR A 486 -15.17 -0.48 10.12
CA THR A 486 -15.31 -1.89 9.72
C THR A 486 -14.30 -2.25 8.64
N TYR A 487 -14.27 -1.50 7.53
CA TYR A 487 -13.25 -1.66 6.49
C TYR A 487 -11.84 -1.34 7.02
N ALA A 488 -11.68 -0.29 7.82
CA ALA A 488 -10.39 0.11 8.38
C ALA A 488 -9.73 -1.00 9.23
N ALA A 489 -10.50 -1.63 10.12
CA ALA A 489 -10.03 -2.72 10.97
C ALA A 489 -9.82 -4.01 10.17
N MET A 490 -10.59 -4.25 9.11
CA MET A 490 -10.37 -5.37 8.20
C MET A 490 -9.07 -5.23 7.40
N VAL A 491 -8.72 -4.03 6.92
CA VAL A 491 -7.42 -3.78 6.24
C VAL A 491 -6.25 -4.07 7.17
N VAL A 492 -6.30 -3.58 8.42
CA VAL A 492 -5.27 -3.90 9.44
C VAL A 492 -5.20 -5.40 9.73
N LYS A 493 -6.34 -6.10 9.81
CA LYS A 493 -6.40 -7.55 10.00
C LYS A 493 -5.76 -8.32 8.84
N VAL A 494 -6.06 -7.95 7.60
CA VAL A 494 -5.45 -8.53 6.39
C VAL A 494 -3.92 -8.34 6.44
N ILE A 495 -3.42 -7.13 6.68
CA ILE A 495 -1.99 -6.86 6.77
C ILE A 495 -1.33 -7.66 7.91
N ALA A 496 -2.02 -7.82 9.05
CA ALA A 496 -1.53 -8.61 10.17
C ALA A 496 -1.46 -10.12 9.86
N GLN A 497 -2.42 -10.68 9.10
CA GLN A 497 -2.37 -12.05 8.60
C GLN A 497 -1.14 -12.27 7.72
N HIS A 498 -0.95 -11.44 6.70
CA HIS A 498 0.20 -11.55 5.79
C HIS A 498 1.52 -11.40 6.54
N GLN A 499 1.65 -10.44 7.46
CA GLN A 499 2.88 -10.30 8.23
C GLN A 499 3.13 -11.49 9.16
N ASN A 500 2.15 -11.92 9.95
CA ASN A 500 2.36 -12.91 11.02
C ASN A 500 2.36 -14.36 10.52
N GLN A 501 1.63 -14.68 9.44
CA GLN A 501 1.49 -16.06 8.92
C GLN A 501 2.34 -16.33 7.66
N LEU A 502 2.67 -15.29 6.87
CA LEU A 502 3.48 -15.40 5.65
C LEU A 502 4.90 -14.83 5.81
N VAL A 503 5.04 -13.53 6.11
CA VAL A 503 6.34 -12.82 6.04
C VAL A 503 7.26 -13.16 7.23
N ALA A 504 6.73 -13.20 8.45
CA ALA A 504 7.46 -13.58 9.65
C ALA A 504 7.74 -15.09 9.74
N ASN A 505 6.99 -15.89 8.97
CA ASN A 505 7.13 -17.34 8.93
C ASN A 505 8.33 -17.73 8.06
N THR A 506 9.51 -17.85 8.68
CA THR A 506 10.77 -18.19 7.98
C THR A 506 10.78 -19.55 7.27
N SER A 507 9.75 -20.37 7.48
CA SER A 507 9.54 -21.65 6.78
C SER A 507 8.75 -21.50 5.47
N ALA A 508 8.12 -20.35 5.22
CA ALA A 508 7.39 -20.07 3.99
C ALA A 508 8.37 -19.91 2.81
N SER A 509 8.10 -20.59 1.68
CA SER A 509 8.91 -20.50 0.46
C SER A 509 8.61 -19.27 -0.40
N VAL A 510 7.75 -18.36 0.07
CA VAL A 510 7.18 -17.26 -0.73
C VAL A 510 7.91 -15.96 -0.43
N ARG A 511 8.38 -15.28 -1.49
CA ARG A 511 9.01 -13.95 -1.40
C ARG A 511 7.96 -12.86 -1.61
N TYR A 512 7.05 -12.70 -0.66
CA TYR A 512 6.02 -11.67 -0.71
C TYR A 512 6.62 -10.29 -0.37
N GLU A 513 6.41 -9.28 -1.23
CA GLU A 513 7.02 -7.94 -1.08
C GLU A 513 6.03 -6.76 -1.18
N LEU A 514 4.81 -6.97 -1.70
CA LEU A 514 3.83 -5.90 -1.92
C LEU A 514 2.40 -6.38 -1.64
N LEU A 515 1.67 -5.60 -0.83
CA LEU A 515 0.22 -5.66 -0.71
C LEU A 515 -0.33 -4.24 -0.94
N SER A 516 -1.26 -4.12 -1.88
CA SER A 516 -1.96 -2.88 -2.20
C SER A 516 -3.46 -3.04 -1.98
N ASN A 517 -4.14 -1.99 -1.55
CA ASN A 517 -5.61 -1.93 -1.62
C ASN A 517 -6.00 -0.99 -2.76
N ASP A 518 -6.85 -1.45 -3.68
CA ASP A 518 -7.35 -0.62 -4.76
C ASP A 518 -8.52 0.23 -4.25
N ASN A 519 -8.18 1.38 -3.68
CA ASN A 519 -9.13 2.21 -2.96
C ASN A 519 -8.90 3.72 -3.10
N ALA A 520 -8.00 4.17 -3.96
CA ALA A 520 -7.78 5.60 -4.19
C ALA A 520 -8.82 6.24 -5.16
N PHE A 521 -9.95 5.59 -5.41
CA PHE A 521 -11.06 6.13 -6.20
C PHE A 521 -11.75 7.34 -5.57
N LEU A 522 -12.29 8.20 -6.43
CA LEU A 522 -13.29 9.21 -6.11
C LEU A 522 -14.71 8.62 -6.07
N SER A 523 -15.41 8.77 -4.96
CA SER A 523 -16.80 8.29 -4.81
C SER A 523 -17.80 9.10 -5.65
N TYR A 524 -18.92 8.48 -6.04
CA TYR A 524 -20.02 9.13 -6.76
C TYR A 524 -21.30 9.23 -5.90
N HIS A 525 -22.16 10.21 -6.22
CA HIS A 525 -23.51 10.28 -5.69
C HIS A 525 -24.35 9.06 -6.17
N PRO A 526 -25.26 8.48 -5.36
CA PRO A 526 -25.66 8.85 -3.99
C PRO A 526 -24.86 8.11 -2.90
N HIS A 527 -23.61 7.71 -3.17
CA HIS A 527 -22.84 6.77 -2.36
C HIS A 527 -21.47 7.31 -1.87
N PRO A 528 -21.39 8.54 -1.32
CA PRO A 528 -20.12 9.19 -0.99
C PRO A 528 -19.25 8.40 0.01
N PHE A 529 -19.86 7.66 0.94
CA PHE A 529 -19.13 6.85 1.91
C PHE A 529 -19.05 5.35 1.57
N SER A 530 -20.03 4.79 0.86
CA SER A 530 -20.24 3.33 0.78
C SER A 530 -19.48 2.62 -0.34
N GLN A 531 -18.75 3.36 -1.18
CA GLN A 531 -17.85 2.79 -2.20
C GLN A 531 -16.45 2.50 -1.60
N ARG A 532 -15.63 1.72 -2.31
CA ARG A 532 -14.28 1.31 -1.89
C ARG A 532 -13.28 2.46 -2.12
N THR A 533 -13.37 3.47 -1.26
CA THR A 533 -12.63 4.73 -1.37
C THR A 533 -11.86 5.07 -0.08
N LEU A 534 -10.72 5.75 -0.20
CA LEU A 534 -9.99 6.38 0.91
C LEU A 534 -10.67 7.68 1.39
N THR A 535 -11.27 8.42 0.46
CA THR A 535 -11.96 9.69 0.69
C THR A 535 -13.46 9.56 0.38
N ALA A 536 -14.29 10.38 1.02
CA ALA A 536 -15.70 10.55 0.66
C ALA A 536 -15.87 11.90 -0.04
N ARG A 537 -16.18 11.87 -1.33
CA ARG A 537 -16.36 13.05 -2.18
C ARG A 537 -17.80 13.58 -2.09
N PHE A 538 -17.91 14.89 -1.88
CA PHE A 538 -19.13 15.67 -2.01
C PHE A 538 -18.93 16.75 -3.09
N GLN A 539 -19.78 16.72 -4.11
CA GLN A 539 -19.86 17.74 -5.17
C GLN A 539 -20.95 18.73 -4.77
N VAL A 540 -20.57 19.91 -4.28
CA VAL A 540 -21.43 20.86 -3.57
C VAL A 540 -22.06 21.83 -4.57
N ASN A 541 -22.93 21.29 -5.42
CA ASN A 541 -23.40 21.96 -6.64
C ASN A 541 -24.38 23.11 -6.41
N ASN A 542 -24.76 23.39 -5.16
CA ASN A 542 -25.58 24.53 -4.77
C ASN A 542 -24.77 25.81 -4.46
N THR A 543 -23.44 25.80 -4.62
CA THR A 543 -22.59 27.01 -4.54
C THR A 543 -22.32 27.63 -5.92
N ARG A 544 -21.79 28.86 -5.94
CA ARG A 544 -21.38 29.57 -7.16
C ARG A 544 -19.97 30.14 -6.99
N PRO A 545 -18.95 29.62 -7.70
CA PRO A 545 -19.00 28.39 -8.52
C PRO A 545 -19.33 27.15 -7.65
N PRO A 546 -19.80 26.04 -8.28
CA PRO A 546 -19.80 24.72 -7.66
C PRO A 546 -18.39 24.35 -7.17
N HIS A 547 -18.29 23.60 -6.07
CA HIS A 547 -16.99 23.17 -5.55
C HIS A 547 -17.05 21.75 -4.99
N VAL A 548 -15.87 21.16 -4.76
CA VAL A 548 -15.73 19.78 -4.26
C VAL A 548 -15.15 19.79 -2.84
N GLN A 549 -15.66 18.91 -2.00
CA GLN A 549 -15.20 18.67 -0.64
C GLN A 549 -14.88 17.18 -0.48
N LEU A 550 -13.70 16.86 0.05
CA LEU A 550 -13.34 15.51 0.48
C LEU A 550 -13.42 15.40 2.00
N LEU A 551 -13.82 14.23 2.50
CA LEU A 551 -13.68 13.81 3.89
C LEU A 551 -12.78 12.57 3.96
N ARG A 552 -11.88 12.51 4.93
CA ARG A 552 -11.02 11.35 5.18
C ARG A 552 -11.85 10.22 5.80
N LYS A 553 -11.94 9.07 5.13
CA LYS A 553 -12.65 7.91 5.68
C LYS A 553 -11.75 7.18 6.68
N PRO A 554 -12.31 6.40 7.64
CA PRO A 554 -11.51 5.76 8.68
C PRO A 554 -10.45 4.78 8.16
N VAL A 555 -10.63 4.19 6.97
CA VAL A 555 -9.60 3.37 6.33
C VAL A 555 -8.33 4.17 6.03
N LEU A 556 -8.45 5.39 5.48
CA LEU A 556 -7.31 6.28 5.26
C LEU A 556 -6.63 6.66 6.59
N THR A 557 -7.41 6.96 7.64
CA THR A 557 -6.85 7.21 8.99
C THR A 557 -6.10 5.99 9.55
N ALA A 558 -6.56 4.76 9.30
CA ALA A 558 -5.85 3.56 9.73
C ALA A 558 -4.51 3.34 9.02
N MET A 559 -4.34 3.82 7.77
CA MET A 559 -3.03 3.83 7.10
C MET A 559 -2.02 4.70 7.87
N GLY A 560 -2.49 5.80 8.47
CA GLY A 560 -1.68 6.64 9.37
C GLY A 560 -1.30 5.97 10.70
N LEU A 561 -2.10 4.99 11.17
CA LEU A 561 -1.74 4.16 12.33
C LEU A 561 -0.71 3.07 11.96
N LEU A 562 -0.86 2.46 10.78
CA LEU A 562 0.09 1.50 10.22
C LEU A 562 1.46 2.14 9.91
N ALA A 563 1.47 3.40 9.46
CA ALA A 563 2.68 4.17 9.17
C ALA A 563 3.57 4.41 10.40
N LEU A 564 3.02 4.32 11.62
CA LEU A 564 3.76 4.41 12.88
C LEU A 564 4.48 3.10 13.26
N LEU A 565 4.28 2.00 12.52
CA LEU A 565 5.08 0.79 12.69
C LEU A 565 6.52 1.01 12.19
N ASP A 566 7.49 0.61 13.01
CA ASP A 566 8.92 0.83 12.80
C ASP A 566 9.65 -0.43 12.26
N GLY A 567 10.98 -0.36 12.16
CA GLY A 567 11.81 -1.27 11.34
C GLY A 567 12.14 -2.66 11.89
N GLU A 568 11.63 -3.04 13.06
CA GLU A 568 11.85 -4.38 13.64
C GLU A 568 10.54 -4.93 14.20
N GLN A 569 10.15 -6.16 13.84
CA GLN A 569 9.00 -6.82 14.46
C GLN A 569 9.33 -7.23 15.91
N LEU A 570 8.43 -6.91 16.84
CA LEU A 570 8.49 -7.42 18.20
C LEU A 570 7.80 -8.78 18.29
N TRP A 571 8.28 -9.63 19.21
CA TRP A 571 7.52 -10.81 19.58
C TRP A 571 6.20 -10.37 20.23
N ALA A 572 5.10 -10.95 19.79
CA ALA A 572 3.79 -10.75 20.38
C ALA A 572 2.96 -12.05 20.35
N GLN A 573 2.10 -12.22 21.35
CA GLN A 573 1.21 -13.36 21.48
C GLN A 573 -0.18 -12.88 21.94
N VAL A 574 -1.23 -13.39 21.28
CA VAL A 574 -2.62 -13.21 21.70
C VAL A 574 -3.13 -14.51 22.31
N SER A 575 -3.95 -14.44 23.35
CA SER A 575 -4.59 -15.61 23.93
C SER A 575 -5.94 -15.28 24.58
N GLN A 576 -6.82 -16.28 24.65
CA GLN A 576 -8.10 -16.21 25.37
C GLN A 576 -8.28 -17.49 26.17
N ALA A 577 -8.56 -17.38 27.47
CA ALA A 577 -8.73 -18.53 28.38
C ALA A 577 -7.60 -19.59 28.29
N GLY A 578 -6.36 -19.17 28.04
CA GLY A 578 -5.19 -20.04 27.90
C GLY A 578 -4.94 -20.59 26.49
N ALA A 579 -5.91 -20.53 25.58
CA ALA A 579 -5.69 -20.87 24.17
C ALA A 579 -4.97 -19.72 23.44
N VAL A 580 -3.91 -20.03 22.70
CA VAL A 580 -3.18 -19.07 21.86
C VAL A 580 -3.98 -18.82 20.58
N LEU A 581 -4.13 -17.55 20.20
CA LEU A 581 -4.83 -17.13 18.99
C LEU A 581 -3.83 -16.50 18.01
N ASP A 582 -3.95 -16.82 16.73
CA ASP A 582 -3.18 -16.22 15.64
C ASP A 582 -3.97 -15.09 14.94
N SER A 583 -3.45 -14.57 13.83
CA SER A 583 -4.13 -13.51 13.07
C SER A 583 -5.37 -13.97 12.27
N ASN A 584 -5.70 -15.27 12.23
CA ASN A 584 -6.98 -15.76 11.69
C ASN A 584 -8.15 -15.63 12.70
N HIS A 585 -8.01 -14.77 13.71
CA HIS A 585 -9.02 -14.53 14.74
C HIS A 585 -9.55 -13.09 14.69
N THR A 586 -10.66 -12.84 15.40
CA THR A 586 -11.33 -11.53 15.40
C THR A 586 -10.59 -10.44 16.16
N VAL A 587 -9.61 -10.81 16.99
CA VAL A 587 -8.68 -9.88 17.68
C VAL A 587 -7.27 -10.35 17.43
N GLY A 588 -6.39 -9.43 17.03
CA GLY A 588 -4.98 -9.71 16.74
C GLY A 588 -4.11 -8.46 16.88
N VAL A 589 -2.80 -8.61 16.66
CA VAL A 589 -1.82 -7.55 16.93
C VAL A 589 -0.69 -7.53 15.90
N LEU A 590 -0.21 -6.33 15.60
CA LEU A 590 1.13 -6.06 15.06
C LEU A 590 1.92 -5.26 16.09
N ALA A 591 3.13 -5.69 16.39
CA ALA A 591 4.02 -5.01 17.32
C ALA A 591 5.38 -4.79 16.66
N SER A 592 5.91 -3.57 16.76
CA SER A 592 7.19 -3.18 16.17
C SER A 592 8.00 -2.29 17.10
N ALA A 593 9.31 -2.23 16.86
CA ALA A 593 10.24 -1.35 17.57
C ALA A 593 11.24 -0.68 16.62
N HIS A 594 11.91 0.33 17.17
CA HIS A 594 12.94 1.10 16.50
C HIS A 594 14.21 1.19 17.32
N ARG A 595 15.37 0.93 16.71
CA ARG A 595 16.69 1.22 17.31
C ARG A 595 17.13 2.61 16.89
N ALA A 596 17.46 3.45 17.87
CA ALA A 596 17.86 4.84 17.64
C ALA A 596 19.13 4.92 16.75
N VAL A 597 19.02 5.56 15.59
CA VAL A 597 20.13 5.80 14.66
C VAL A 597 20.73 7.18 14.95
N GLY A 598 21.72 7.21 15.82
CA GLY A 598 22.51 8.42 16.11
C GLY A 598 21.79 9.50 16.95
N PRO A 599 22.38 10.70 17.06
CA PRO A 599 21.97 11.74 18.01
C PRO A 599 20.80 12.63 17.54
N ALA A 600 20.01 12.18 16.56
CA ALA A 600 18.73 12.79 16.18
C ALA A 600 17.52 11.98 16.70
N ASP A 601 17.75 10.74 17.11
CA ASP A 601 16.74 9.69 17.15
C ASP A 601 16.59 9.06 18.55
N ALA A 602 15.58 8.23 18.72
CA ALA A 602 15.15 7.64 19.99
C ALA A 602 14.58 6.24 19.79
N TRP A 603 14.75 5.36 20.79
CA TRP A 603 14.06 4.07 20.80
C TRP A 603 12.54 4.28 20.87
N ARG A 604 11.81 3.52 20.05
CA ARG A 604 10.34 3.52 19.98
C ARG A 604 9.81 2.10 19.98
N ALA A 605 8.56 1.93 20.40
CA ALA A 605 7.75 0.76 20.07
C ALA A 605 6.31 1.15 19.75
N ALA A 606 5.73 0.52 18.73
CA ALA A 606 4.37 0.74 18.28
C ALA A 606 3.63 -0.61 18.25
N VAL A 607 2.54 -0.69 19.01
CA VAL A 607 1.70 -1.90 19.15
C VAL A 607 0.29 -1.57 18.67
N LEU A 608 -0.08 -2.09 17.50
CA LEU A 608 -1.38 -1.92 16.85
C LEU A 608 -2.23 -3.17 17.05
N VAL A 609 -3.27 -3.06 17.88
CA VAL A 609 -4.28 -4.11 18.11
C VAL A 609 -5.50 -3.80 17.23
N TYR A 610 -6.06 -4.83 16.59
CA TYR A 610 -7.33 -4.75 15.86
C TYR A 610 -8.41 -5.61 16.51
N ALA A 611 -9.66 -5.18 16.33
CA ALA A 611 -10.85 -6.01 16.51
C ALA A 611 -11.69 -5.94 15.22
N SER A 612 -11.77 -7.05 14.48
CA SER A 612 -12.48 -7.14 13.19
C SER A 612 -13.04 -8.55 12.93
N ASP A 613 -14.35 -8.61 12.71
CA ASP A 613 -15.07 -9.78 12.17
C ASP A 613 -15.32 -9.59 10.66
N ASP A 614 -14.25 -9.20 9.96
CA ASP A 614 -14.21 -8.89 8.54
C ASP A 614 -15.23 -7.81 8.16
N THR A 615 -16.18 -8.15 7.29
CA THR A 615 -17.23 -7.26 6.80
C THR A 615 -18.38 -7.05 7.80
N ARG A 616 -18.36 -7.70 8.97
CA ARG A 616 -19.44 -7.64 9.98
C ARG A 616 -19.08 -6.73 11.16
N ALA A 617 -19.92 -5.73 11.39
CA ALA A 617 -19.91 -4.91 12.60
C ALA A 617 -20.90 -5.45 13.65
N HIS A 618 -20.53 -5.40 14.92
CA HIS A 618 -21.31 -5.92 16.05
C HIS A 618 -21.45 -4.83 17.13
N ALA A 619 -22.33 -3.86 16.90
CA ALA A 619 -22.46 -2.64 17.72
C ALA A 619 -22.65 -2.86 19.24
N ASN A 620 -23.16 -4.03 19.64
CA ASN A 620 -23.43 -4.42 21.03
C ASN A 620 -22.40 -5.42 21.61
N ARG A 621 -21.34 -5.78 20.86
CA ARG A 621 -20.25 -6.65 21.34
C ARG A 621 -18.98 -5.84 21.58
N SER A 622 -18.20 -6.27 22.57
CA SER A 622 -16.86 -5.75 22.81
C SER A 622 -15.96 -6.83 23.41
N ALA A 623 -14.69 -6.82 23.02
CA ALA A 623 -13.64 -7.68 23.56
C ALA A 623 -13.00 -7.00 24.78
N ALA A 624 -12.95 -7.69 25.92
CA ALA A 624 -12.19 -7.25 27.08
C ALA A 624 -10.71 -7.60 26.85
N LEU A 625 -9.90 -6.58 26.54
CA LEU A 625 -8.46 -6.68 26.30
C LEU A 625 -7.67 -6.34 27.56
N VAL A 626 -6.66 -7.15 27.86
CA VAL A 626 -5.53 -6.80 28.71
C VAL A 626 -4.26 -6.88 27.88
N LEU A 627 -3.66 -5.72 27.61
CA LEU A 627 -2.36 -5.61 26.94
C LEU A 627 -1.25 -5.59 28.00
N HIS A 628 -0.29 -6.49 27.89
CA HIS A 628 0.92 -6.60 28.70
C HIS A 628 2.16 -6.30 27.83
N LEU A 629 2.70 -5.09 27.93
CA LEU A 629 3.96 -4.71 27.28
C LEU A 629 5.11 -4.83 28.30
N HIS A 630 6.14 -5.60 27.94
CA HIS A 630 7.27 -5.92 28.82
C HIS A 630 8.62 -5.72 28.09
N GLY A 631 9.73 -5.70 28.84
CA GLY A 631 11.08 -5.62 28.25
C GLY A 631 11.43 -4.29 27.60
N VAL A 632 10.68 -3.21 27.90
CA VAL A 632 10.97 -1.87 27.37
C VAL A 632 12.32 -1.39 27.90
N PRO A 633 13.31 -1.08 27.02
CA PRO A 633 14.65 -0.77 27.47
C PRO A 633 14.69 0.58 28.20
N PRO A 634 15.36 0.68 29.37
CA PRO A 634 15.33 1.86 30.22
C PRO A 634 15.91 3.09 29.51
N GLY A 635 15.27 4.25 29.72
CA GLY A 635 15.71 5.53 29.15
C GLY A 635 14.96 6.72 29.75
N PRO A 636 15.57 7.92 29.72
CA PRO A 636 14.97 9.12 30.28
C PRO A 636 13.74 9.57 29.48
N GLY A 637 12.72 10.07 30.19
CA GLY A 637 11.53 10.67 29.57
C GLY A 637 10.72 9.71 28.70
N LEU A 638 10.72 8.40 28.99
CA LEU A 638 9.83 7.43 28.37
C LEU A 638 8.36 7.83 28.63
N VAL A 639 7.58 7.95 27.55
CA VAL A 639 6.12 8.17 27.61
C VAL A 639 5.40 7.20 26.68
N TYR A 640 4.11 7.02 26.92
CA TYR A 640 3.20 6.35 25.99
C TYR A 640 1.99 7.22 25.63
N VAL A 641 1.47 6.99 24.43
CA VAL A 641 0.24 7.56 23.88
C VAL A 641 -0.62 6.42 23.34
N THR A 642 -1.94 6.53 23.49
CA THR A 642 -2.90 5.62 22.85
C THR A 642 -3.71 6.36 21.80
N LEU A 643 -3.77 5.83 20.58
CA LEU A 643 -4.68 6.29 19.51
C LEU A 643 -5.74 5.22 19.28
N TYR A 644 -7.01 5.59 19.36
CA TYR A 644 -8.13 4.65 19.34
C TYR A 644 -9.19 5.03 18.29
N MET A 645 -9.81 4.04 17.64
CA MET A 645 -10.89 4.25 16.67
C MET A 645 -12.01 3.21 16.82
N ASP A 646 -13.26 3.65 16.77
CA ASP A 646 -14.45 2.82 16.59
C ASP A 646 -15.54 3.54 15.78
N ASN A 647 -16.62 2.83 15.43
CA ASN A 647 -17.75 3.39 14.69
C ASN A 647 -18.62 4.39 15.48
N ARG A 648 -18.41 4.54 16.79
CA ARG A 648 -19.17 5.45 17.66
C ARG A 648 -18.54 6.84 17.69
N LEU A 649 -17.20 6.89 17.75
CA LEU A 649 -16.38 8.08 17.97
C LEU A 649 -15.60 8.56 16.72
N CYS A 650 -15.26 7.65 15.80
CA CYS A 650 -14.34 7.91 14.67
C CYS A 650 -14.98 7.54 13.32
N SER A 651 -16.22 7.96 13.10
CA SER A 651 -16.95 7.73 11.84
C SER A 651 -17.61 9.02 11.32
N PRO A 652 -17.01 9.69 10.32
CA PRO A 652 -17.63 10.83 9.63
C PRO A 652 -18.96 10.44 8.94
N HIS A 653 -19.07 9.18 8.51
CA HIS A 653 -20.33 8.62 8.01
C HIS A 653 -21.43 8.62 9.08
N ALA A 654 -21.11 8.26 10.33
CA ALA A 654 -22.09 8.31 11.42
C ALA A 654 -22.55 9.75 11.72
N GLU A 655 -21.66 10.75 11.65
CA GLU A 655 -22.08 12.16 11.74
C GLU A 655 -22.92 12.61 10.55
N TRP A 656 -22.57 12.21 9.32
CA TRP A 656 -23.41 12.46 8.13
C TRP A 656 -24.82 11.87 8.28
N GLN A 657 -24.93 10.66 8.85
CA GLN A 657 -26.21 10.04 9.17
C GLN A 657 -26.98 10.79 10.28
N ARG A 658 -26.30 11.20 11.37
CA ARG A 658 -26.87 12.03 12.45
C ARG A 658 -27.36 13.40 11.95
N LEU A 659 -26.84 13.88 10.83
CA LEU A 659 -27.24 15.11 10.14
C LEU A 659 -28.34 14.91 9.08
N SER A 660 -28.98 13.74 9.03
CA SER A 660 -30.00 13.36 8.04
C SER A 660 -29.50 13.27 6.60
N ARG A 661 -28.23 12.86 6.41
CA ARG A 661 -27.59 12.56 5.11
C ARG A 661 -27.68 13.69 4.06
N PRO A 662 -27.24 14.92 4.37
CA PRO A 662 -27.32 16.04 3.44
C PRO A 662 -26.51 15.77 2.17
N VAL A 663 -27.13 15.98 1.00
CA VAL A 663 -26.50 15.84 -0.32
C VAL A 663 -25.48 16.95 -0.58
N PHE A 664 -25.81 18.18 -0.16
CA PHE A 664 -24.93 19.34 -0.18
C PHE A 664 -24.76 19.86 1.27
N PRO A 665 -23.79 19.33 2.04
CA PRO A 665 -23.62 19.73 3.43
C PRO A 665 -23.19 21.20 3.58
N SER A 666 -23.64 21.87 4.64
CA SER A 666 -23.15 23.21 5.00
C SER A 666 -21.71 23.17 5.53
N ALA A 667 -21.01 24.31 5.57
CA ALA A 667 -19.68 24.40 6.17
C ALA A 667 -19.64 23.97 7.66
N GLU A 668 -20.73 24.17 8.41
CA GLU A 668 -20.89 23.66 9.77
C GLU A 668 -21.04 22.13 9.79
N GLN A 669 -21.88 21.57 8.92
CA GLN A 669 -22.06 20.13 8.77
C GLN A 669 -20.74 19.45 8.36
N PHE A 670 -19.96 20.06 7.45
CA PHE A 670 -18.62 19.59 7.11
C PHE A 670 -17.66 19.63 8.30
N ARG A 671 -17.62 20.71 9.09
CA ARG A 671 -16.80 20.77 10.33
C ARG A 671 -17.18 19.67 11.32
N ARG A 672 -18.48 19.42 11.50
CA ARG A 672 -18.99 18.36 12.37
C ARG A 672 -18.61 16.96 11.90
N MET A 673 -18.69 16.68 10.59
CA MET A 673 -18.20 15.41 10.03
C MET A 673 -16.67 15.27 10.14
N ARG A 674 -15.92 16.35 9.87
CA ARG A 674 -14.44 16.37 9.99
C ARG A 674 -13.97 16.11 11.43
N ALA A 675 -14.74 16.53 12.42
CA ALA A 675 -14.45 16.25 13.82
C ALA A 675 -14.41 14.75 14.17
N ALA A 676 -14.86 13.85 13.28
CA ALA A 676 -14.82 12.39 13.46
C ALA A 676 -13.77 11.66 12.57
N GLU A 677 -12.90 12.38 11.84
CA GLU A 677 -11.86 11.77 10.97
C GLU A 677 -10.65 11.22 11.75
N ASP A 678 -10.30 11.87 12.86
CA ASP A 678 -9.10 11.57 13.67
C ASP A 678 -9.38 10.55 14.78
N PRO A 679 -8.37 9.73 15.16
CA PRO A 679 -8.49 8.83 16.29
C PRO A 679 -8.63 9.60 17.61
N VAL A 680 -9.25 8.97 18.61
CA VAL A 680 -9.24 9.45 19.99
C VAL A 680 -7.83 9.26 20.56
N ALA A 681 -7.10 10.36 20.73
CA ALA A 681 -5.75 10.38 21.28
C ALA A 681 -5.76 10.65 22.79
N SER A 682 -5.11 9.79 23.58
CA SER A 682 -4.82 10.12 24.99
C SER A 682 -3.58 11.01 25.10
N ALA A 683 -3.63 12.00 25.99
CA ALA A 683 -2.48 12.85 26.27
C ALA A 683 -1.27 12.00 26.73
N PRO A 684 -0.02 12.34 26.35
CA PRO A 684 1.17 11.57 26.69
C PRO A 684 1.32 11.34 28.19
N ARG A 685 1.52 10.08 28.59
CA ARG A 685 1.67 9.65 29.99
C ARG A 685 3.07 9.08 30.23
N PRO A 686 3.72 9.37 31.38
CA PRO A 686 4.97 8.71 31.75
C PRO A 686 4.85 7.19 31.73
N PHE A 687 5.86 6.51 31.19
CA PHE A 687 5.93 5.06 31.21
C PHE A 687 6.30 4.56 32.63
N PRO A 688 5.75 3.42 33.12
CA PRO A 688 6.07 2.93 34.45
C PRO A 688 7.55 2.59 34.66
N ARG A 689 8.05 2.84 35.88
CA ARG A 689 9.48 2.75 36.23
C ARG A 689 10.04 1.32 36.26
N ASP A 690 9.18 0.30 36.33
CA ASP A 690 9.54 -1.12 36.33
C ASP A 690 9.76 -1.70 34.92
N GLY A 691 9.60 -0.89 33.86
CA GLY A 691 9.76 -1.32 32.48
C GLY A 691 8.58 -2.14 31.94
N ARG A 692 7.42 -2.10 32.60
CA ARG A 692 6.21 -2.83 32.22
C ARG A 692 5.02 -1.88 32.08
N LEU A 693 4.15 -2.14 31.12
CA LEU A 693 2.88 -1.41 30.97
C LEU A 693 1.76 -2.42 30.78
N THR A 694 0.83 -2.45 31.74
CA THR A 694 -0.44 -3.18 31.62
C THR A 694 -1.55 -2.17 31.32
N LEU A 695 -2.29 -2.37 30.23
CA LEU A 695 -3.48 -1.58 29.88
C LEU A 695 -4.70 -2.49 29.79
N HIS A 696 -5.76 -2.11 30.49
CA HIS A 696 -7.08 -2.72 30.37
C HIS A 696 -7.93 -1.84 29.44
N SER A 697 -8.54 -2.46 28.42
CA SER A 697 -9.34 -1.76 27.42
C SER A 697 -10.55 -2.61 27.02
N LEU A 698 -11.70 -1.96 26.80
CA LEU A 698 -12.87 -2.59 26.20
C LEU A 698 -12.92 -2.18 24.72
N LEU A 699 -12.72 -3.14 23.82
CA LEU A 699 -12.64 -2.92 22.37
C LEU A 699 -13.97 -3.31 21.69
N PRO A 700 -14.78 -2.36 21.20
CA PRO A 700 -15.92 -2.65 20.33
C PRO A 700 -15.50 -3.37 19.06
N LEU A 701 -16.46 -3.98 18.38
CA LEU A 701 -16.23 -4.73 17.15
C LEU A 701 -17.02 -4.04 16.02
N PRO A 702 -16.38 -3.28 15.10
CA PRO A 702 -14.94 -3.10 14.92
C PRO A 702 -14.30 -2.04 15.84
N SER A 703 -12.99 -2.16 16.06
CA SER A 703 -12.14 -1.07 16.57
C SER A 703 -10.65 -1.28 16.25
N LEU A 704 -9.88 -0.20 16.40
CA LEU A 704 -8.41 -0.19 16.35
C LEU A 704 -7.85 0.52 17.59
N LEU A 705 -6.73 -0.01 18.12
CA LEU A 705 -5.99 0.60 19.22
C LEU A 705 -4.48 0.54 18.94
N LEU A 706 -3.86 1.69 18.69
CA LEU A 706 -2.41 1.85 18.68
C LEU A 706 -1.92 2.31 20.05
N VAL A 707 -0.91 1.63 20.60
CA VAL A 707 -0.12 2.10 21.75
C VAL A 707 1.30 2.39 21.26
N HIS A 708 1.70 3.66 21.33
CA HIS A 708 3.02 4.13 20.89
C HIS A 708 3.85 4.61 22.09
N VAL A 709 5.04 4.03 22.27
CA VAL A 709 5.96 4.26 23.39
C VAL A 709 7.28 4.81 22.85
N THR A 710 7.83 5.86 23.47
CA THR A 710 9.02 6.56 22.94
C THR A 710 9.73 7.44 24.00
N ARG A 711 10.93 7.96 23.69
CA ARG A 711 11.82 8.75 24.57
C ARG A 711 11.97 10.21 24.11
N LEU A 712 12.14 11.09 25.10
CA LEU A 712 12.27 12.56 24.99
C LEU A 712 13.46 13.05 24.12
N ARG A 713 13.23 13.43 22.85
CA ARG A 713 14.21 14.21 22.03
C ARG A 713 13.57 15.24 21.07
N ALA A 714 14.17 16.43 20.90
CA ALA A 714 13.59 17.57 20.17
C ALA A 714 14.46 18.02 18.98
N LEU A 715 13.83 18.37 17.85
CA LEU A 715 14.44 18.94 16.64
C LEU A 715 13.40 19.80 15.86
N PRO A 716 13.80 20.67 14.89
CA PRO A 716 12.93 21.76 14.45
C PRO A 716 12.74 22.03 12.91
N LEU A 717 11.52 21.85 12.32
CA LEU A 717 11.08 22.40 10.97
C LEU A 717 9.55 22.72 10.72
N THR A 718 9.27 23.48 9.62
CA THR A 718 8.09 23.57 8.66
C THR A 718 6.67 24.16 8.97
N HIS A 719 6.27 25.26 8.23
CA HIS A 719 4.95 26.00 8.01
C HIS A 719 4.42 25.66 6.54
N GLY A 720 3.18 25.83 5.95
CA GLY A 720 1.90 26.58 6.16
C GLY A 720 0.77 26.41 5.06
N GLN A 721 -0.51 26.78 5.32
CA GLN A 721 -1.76 26.66 4.46
C GLN A 721 -1.86 27.59 3.23
N LEU A 722 -2.77 27.47 2.23
CA LEU A 722 -3.59 26.41 1.55
C LEU A 722 -4.48 25.38 2.30
N LEU A 723 -5.29 24.57 1.57
CA LEU A 723 -5.56 23.17 1.99
C LEU A 723 -4.19 22.64 2.40
N LEU A 724 -4.02 22.34 3.69
CA LEU A 724 -2.68 22.04 4.11
C LEU A 724 -2.25 20.71 3.54
N VAL A 725 -1.11 20.71 2.89
CA VAL A 725 -0.29 19.53 2.65
C VAL A 725 1.12 19.96 3.04
N TRP A 726 1.79 19.17 3.87
CA TRP A 726 3.19 19.42 4.22
C TRP A 726 3.98 18.11 4.19
N SER A 727 5.27 18.19 3.84
CA SER A 727 6.16 17.02 3.96
C SER A 727 6.66 16.87 5.39
N ASP A 728 6.73 15.63 5.88
CA ASP A 728 7.38 15.30 7.15
C ASP A 728 8.77 14.65 6.98
N ASP A 729 9.29 14.56 5.75
CA ASP A 729 10.63 14.00 5.42
C ASP A 729 11.76 14.55 6.31
N SER A 730 11.65 15.83 6.68
CA SER A 730 12.64 16.57 7.47
C SER A 730 12.37 16.59 8.99
N VAL A 731 11.20 16.11 9.44
CA VAL A 731 10.82 16.12 10.86
C VAL A 731 11.57 15.03 11.64
N GLY A 732 11.92 13.93 10.99
CA GLY A 732 12.85 12.88 11.46
C GLY A 732 12.34 11.98 12.59
N ALA A 733 11.62 12.53 13.57
CA ALA A 733 11.08 11.80 14.71
C ALA A 733 9.57 11.55 14.56
N ARG A 734 9.16 10.27 14.62
CA ARG A 734 7.75 9.83 14.56
C ARG A 734 6.90 10.15 15.81
N CYS A 735 7.44 10.93 16.74
CA CYS A 735 6.94 11.08 18.12
C CYS A 735 6.03 12.30 18.30
N LEU A 736 5.14 12.50 17.33
CA LEU A 736 4.39 13.74 17.14
C LEU A 736 3.03 13.67 17.86
N TRP A 737 2.75 14.66 18.69
CA TRP A 737 1.45 14.84 19.32
C TRP A 737 0.43 15.41 18.34
N THR A 738 0.86 16.44 17.62
CA THR A 738 0.07 17.14 16.61
C THR A 738 0.99 18.04 15.81
N TYR A 739 0.45 18.67 14.78
CA TYR A 739 1.06 19.83 14.17
C TYR A 739 0.31 21.10 14.61
N GLU A 740 1.02 22.02 15.29
CA GLU A 740 0.48 23.34 15.65
C GLU A 740 0.39 24.20 14.40
N ILE A 741 -0.74 24.84 14.15
CA ILE A 741 -0.98 25.66 12.97
C ILE A 741 -1.20 27.10 13.45
N GLN A 742 -0.52 28.09 12.86
CA GLN A 742 -0.75 29.51 13.16
C GLN A 742 -1.23 30.27 11.91
N PHE A 743 -2.02 31.32 12.13
CA PHE A 743 -2.57 32.19 11.10
C PHE A 743 -2.40 33.67 11.49
N SER A 744 -2.12 34.51 10.51
CA SER A 744 -1.89 35.95 10.63
C SER A 744 -2.53 36.65 9.42
N PRO A 745 -3.71 37.27 9.56
CA PRO A 745 -4.36 37.99 8.45
C PRO A 745 -3.49 39.11 7.87
N ASP A 746 -2.77 39.80 8.77
CA ASP A 746 -1.88 40.94 8.53
C ASP A 746 -0.45 40.56 8.07
N GLY A 747 -0.07 39.28 8.18
CA GLY A 747 1.31 38.82 8.02
C GLY A 747 2.26 39.13 9.21
N VAL A 748 1.78 39.84 10.23
CA VAL A 748 2.54 40.28 11.41
C VAL A 748 2.20 39.44 12.65
N ALA A 749 0.92 39.38 13.05
CA ALA A 749 0.50 38.80 14.33
C ALA A 749 -0.08 37.38 14.19
N TYR A 750 0.81 36.37 14.23
CA TYR A 750 0.41 34.96 14.17
C TYR A 750 -0.27 34.46 15.46
N ARG A 751 -1.49 33.93 15.31
CA ARG A 751 -2.29 33.31 16.37
C ARG A 751 -2.44 31.79 16.12
N PRO A 752 -2.28 30.93 17.14
CA PRO A 752 -2.55 29.49 17.00
C PRO A 752 -4.01 29.18 16.65
N LEU A 753 -4.23 28.17 15.81
CA LEU A 753 -5.55 27.67 15.44
C LEU A 753 -5.94 26.46 16.30
N SER A 754 -6.99 26.62 17.11
CA SER A 754 -7.55 25.55 17.94
C SER A 754 -8.15 24.44 17.09
N ARG A 755 -7.63 23.21 17.23
CA ARG A 755 -8.09 22.00 16.53
C ARG A 755 -7.88 20.74 17.37
N LYS A 756 -8.51 19.62 16.98
CA LYS A 756 -8.15 18.30 17.53
C LYS A 756 -6.68 17.96 17.22
N PRO A 757 -5.95 17.26 18.12
CA PRO A 757 -4.63 16.73 17.81
C PRO A 757 -4.70 15.81 16.59
N SER A 758 -3.80 16.01 15.61
CA SER A 758 -3.62 15.05 14.52
C SER A 758 -2.22 15.13 13.93
N THR A 759 -1.69 13.95 13.62
CA THR A 759 -0.42 13.69 12.93
C THR A 759 -0.58 13.52 11.43
N PHE A 760 -1.80 13.55 10.88
CA PHE A 760 -2.00 13.65 9.44
C PHE A 760 -1.37 14.92 8.91
N ASN A 761 -0.69 14.83 7.76
CA ASN A 761 0.01 15.95 7.16
C ASN A 761 -0.92 16.95 6.42
N LEU A 762 -2.20 16.97 6.80
CA LEU A 762 -3.26 17.74 6.13
C LEU A 762 -4.30 18.27 7.09
N PHE A 763 -4.80 19.47 6.79
CA PHE A 763 -5.87 20.13 7.54
C PHE A 763 -6.70 21.04 6.63
N VAL A 764 -8.04 20.97 6.77
CA VAL A 764 -8.96 21.87 6.08
C VAL A 764 -9.40 22.99 7.04
N PHE A 765 -9.01 24.22 6.73
CA PHE A 765 -9.44 25.40 7.50
C PHE A 765 -10.80 25.91 7.00
N SER A 766 -11.70 26.19 7.94
CA SER A 766 -13.04 26.73 7.66
C SER A 766 -13.51 27.52 8.88
N PRO A 767 -13.06 28.78 9.05
CA PRO A 767 -13.41 29.60 10.22
C PRO A 767 -14.82 30.18 10.09
N ASP A 768 -15.53 30.36 11.20
CA ASP A 768 -16.86 31.01 11.23
C ASP A 768 -16.81 32.47 10.73
N SER A 769 -15.69 33.15 10.93
CA SER A 769 -15.44 34.50 10.41
C SER A 769 -15.31 34.56 8.88
N LYS A 770 -15.12 33.41 8.20
CA LYS A 770 -14.80 33.27 6.77
C LYS A 770 -13.50 33.96 6.31
N VAL A 771 -12.81 34.69 7.19
CA VAL A 771 -11.51 35.32 6.90
C VAL A 771 -10.46 34.24 6.74
N VAL A 772 -10.08 33.99 5.49
CA VAL A 772 -9.04 33.02 5.12
C VAL A 772 -7.84 33.65 4.39
N SER A 773 -7.83 34.95 4.16
CA SER A 773 -6.72 35.68 3.54
C SER A 773 -5.63 36.01 4.58
N GLY A 774 -4.35 35.90 4.21
CA GLY A 774 -3.23 36.22 5.10
C GLY A 774 -2.07 35.23 4.99
N CYS A 775 -1.23 35.17 6.04
CA CYS A 775 -0.09 34.26 6.12
C CYS A 775 -0.37 33.10 7.08
N TYR A 776 -0.07 31.88 6.64
CA TYR A 776 -0.36 30.64 7.36
C TYR A 776 0.83 29.74 7.47
N ARG A 777 0.84 28.93 8.55
CA ARG A 777 2.09 28.33 9.15
C ARG A 777 1.54 27.04 9.89
N VAL A 778 2.39 26.03 9.91
CA VAL A 778 2.41 24.76 10.67
C VAL A 778 3.72 24.69 11.48
N ARG A 779 3.79 23.83 12.49
CA ARG A 779 5.02 23.19 12.99
C ARG A 779 4.73 21.86 13.64
N ALA A 780 5.72 20.97 13.68
CA ALA A 780 5.66 19.78 14.52
C ALA A 780 5.59 20.15 16.02
N LYS A 781 4.75 19.44 16.77
CA LYS A 781 4.74 19.45 18.25
C LYS A 781 4.81 18.01 18.77
N ASP A 782 5.78 17.74 19.63
CA ASP A 782 6.04 16.38 20.13
C ASP A 782 5.25 16.02 21.40
N TYR A 783 5.36 14.75 21.83
CA TYR A 783 4.72 14.23 23.03
C TYR A 783 5.17 14.86 24.36
N TRP A 784 6.19 15.71 24.36
CA TRP A 784 6.67 16.43 25.54
C TRP A 784 6.42 17.93 25.40
N ALA A 785 5.46 18.28 24.53
CA ALA A 785 5.00 19.63 24.20
C ALA A 785 6.06 20.56 23.61
N ARG A 786 7.24 20.05 23.24
CA ARG A 786 8.28 20.83 22.58
C ARG A 786 7.94 21.00 21.11
N LEU A 787 8.54 22.03 20.53
CA LEU A 787 8.02 22.68 19.34
C LEU A 787 9.11 22.78 18.28
N GLY A 788 8.70 22.56 17.03
CA GLY A 788 9.46 23.06 15.90
C GLY A 788 9.54 24.60 15.87
N PRO A 789 10.31 25.14 14.92
CA PRO A 789 10.29 26.52 14.51
C PRO A 789 9.10 26.62 13.57
N PHE A 790 9.18 27.46 12.55
CA PHE A 790 8.30 27.37 11.42
C PHE A 790 9.11 27.58 10.13
N SER A 791 8.60 27.18 8.96
CA SER A 791 9.17 27.64 7.69
C SER A 791 8.67 29.05 7.32
N ARG A 792 9.32 29.62 6.31
CA ARG A 792 8.71 30.21 5.11
C ARG A 792 7.16 30.23 5.16
N PRO A 793 6.54 31.29 5.72
CA PRO A 793 5.10 31.38 5.83
C PRO A 793 4.45 31.41 4.45
N LEU A 794 3.39 30.63 4.26
CA LEU A 794 2.67 30.61 3.00
C LEU A 794 1.62 31.72 3.02
N ARG A 795 1.71 32.66 2.08
CA ARG A 795 0.77 33.77 1.94
C ARG A 795 -0.35 33.37 0.99
N HIS A 796 -1.57 33.27 1.51
CA HIS A 796 -2.79 33.17 0.71
C HIS A 796 -3.32 34.60 0.46
N PRO A 797 -3.35 35.08 -0.79
CA PRO A 797 -3.87 36.41 -1.10
C PRO A 797 -5.39 36.46 -0.94
N GLU A 798 -5.93 37.66 -0.75
CA GLU A 798 -7.37 37.90 -0.84
C GLU A 798 -7.77 38.01 -2.32
N GLY A 799 -8.59 37.09 -2.81
CA GLY A 799 -8.95 37.00 -4.23
C GLY A 799 -10.28 36.28 -4.43
N ALA A 800 -10.96 36.62 -5.53
CA ALA A 800 -12.20 35.99 -5.96
C ALA A 800 -12.03 34.46 -6.17
N PRO A 801 -13.11 33.65 -6.10
CA PRO A 801 -13.02 32.24 -6.44
C PRO A 801 -12.43 32.06 -7.84
N HIS A 802 -11.57 31.05 -8.01
CA HIS A 802 -11.04 30.69 -9.32
C HIS A 802 -12.19 30.46 -10.30
N GLU A 803 -12.17 31.20 -11.41
CA GLU A 803 -12.95 30.85 -12.60
C GLU A 803 -12.28 29.60 -13.21
N CYS A 804 -13.00 28.48 -13.17
CA CYS A 804 -12.62 27.18 -13.72
C CYS A 804 -13.48 26.86 -14.94
#